data_AF-A0A2V2V2A0-F1
#
_entry.id   AF-A0A2V2V2A0-F1
#
_cell.length_a   1.000
_cell.length_b   1.000
_cell.length_c   1.000
_cell.angle_alpha   90.00
_cell.angle_beta   90.00
_cell.angle_gamma   90.00
#
_symmetry.space_group_name_H-M   'P 1'
#
loop_
_entity.id
_entity.type
_entity.pdbx_description
1 polymer ?
#
loop_
_entity_poly.entity_id
_entity_poly.type
_entity_poly.pdbx_seq_one_letter_code
_entity_poly.pdbx_strand_id
1 'polypeptide(L)'
;MHSSVAAVKAPNKHNRRRVTGSSGRRREGGESERQRPNMSRRVFTSAVLLLVVMMCCGTGGTAQAAQPASRQESSPSPSFAWRDTTGDETVSLLRVPSLVEMDGDVFAVAEAQLKEGEGGFTGIASELLEWNDKESKELDATKLKTQVMEECPAGNNSCASQTGVQEASASQGRTKVRVRRPTTVVNGSRIYMVAGNYSFEATGTADSTAAAAKWGFFGAVGRVSNDGGNDKKVYWRDAFVISLTDLETKHESLTRLIGGGGSGVKMKDGTIVFPVEGTKNDGKAVSLIIYIAKESGNLSKGMTDGGCSDPSVVEWREGKLMMMTACDDGRRRVYESGDKGDSWTEALGALSRVWGNKHTGNVKGVGSGLSTAKIENRDVMLVTLPVYSNRKGNEKGELHLWLTDNTHIADIGPVSGNDEDVAASSLLYKSAGSDNNNEKLVALYEKKKGGGESSLGMVSVRLTAQLQRVKEVLATWKKVDDRVSKLCPSTAAKNPSTSNDCSAVKITDGLVGFLSGSFSDDTWRDEYLGVNATVKKGTNGVATGYADGVTFHGAWAEWPVGSQGENQLYHFANYNFTLVATVSIHGVPTEGDTPIQLMGATMNNKNTVLLGLSYDKEGKWQVLCGGKTTKELRSNSEPGATHQVAIVLRNGEQGSAYVDGQRVGDASCELKNADSKGISHFYIGGDGGSAGRKKDVPVTATNVLLYNRPLDDNEIRVLNANKVSIPKLTDLKTVAAGATGVGTSRHFGANGDGSAVCGGGLLPLLLLLGLWGIAAS
;
A
#
# COMPACT_ATOMS: atom_id res chain seq x y z
N MET A 1 44.34 34.14 -39.29
CA MET A 1 45.27 34.70 -38.29
C MET A 1 45.47 33.68 -37.18
N HIS A 2 46.68 33.12 -37.15
CA HIS A 2 47.47 32.50 -36.06
C HIS A 2 46.87 31.70 -34.89
N SER A 3 47.43 30.48 -34.75
CA SER A 3 47.97 29.80 -33.53
C SER A 3 46.98 29.21 -32.53
N SER A 4 46.94 27.92 -32.16
CA SER A 4 47.92 26.85 -31.83
C SER A 4 48.25 26.69 -30.33
N VAL A 5 48.25 25.42 -29.89
CA VAL A 5 49.01 24.79 -28.78
C VAL A 5 48.41 24.70 -27.35
N ALA A 6 48.07 23.45 -27.00
CA ALA A 6 48.39 22.63 -25.83
C ALA A 6 48.79 23.24 -24.46
N ALA A 7 48.32 22.59 -23.37
CA ALA A 7 49.21 22.04 -22.35
C ALA A 7 48.53 21.00 -21.45
N VAL A 8 49.17 19.83 -21.39
CA VAL A 8 49.04 18.73 -20.43
C VAL A 8 49.72 19.11 -19.10
N LYS A 9 49.22 18.61 -17.97
CA LYS A 9 50.07 18.27 -16.82
C LYS A 9 49.45 17.16 -15.96
N ALA A 10 50.00 15.96 -16.11
CA ALA A 10 50.25 15.06 -14.98
C ALA A 10 51.73 15.22 -14.57
N PRO A 11 52.08 14.93 -13.31
CA PRO A 11 52.84 13.70 -13.05
C PRO A 11 52.44 13.05 -11.70
N ASN A 12 52.88 11.88 -11.26
CA ASN A 12 53.48 10.63 -11.76
C ASN A 12 54.16 9.98 -10.53
N LYS A 13 54.28 8.65 -10.56
CA LYS A 13 55.10 7.73 -9.71
C LYS A 13 54.52 7.28 -8.36
N HIS A 14 54.20 6.00 -8.13
CA HIS A 14 54.96 4.72 -8.20
C HIS A 14 55.87 4.45 -7.00
N ASN A 15 55.56 3.40 -6.21
CA ASN A 15 56.25 2.08 -6.16
C ASN A 15 55.86 1.29 -4.88
N ARG A 16 55.31 0.06 -5.02
CA ARG A 16 55.96 -1.28 -4.84
C ARG A 16 56.18 -1.67 -3.37
N ARG A 17 56.06 -2.92 -2.87
CA ARG A 17 55.69 -4.27 -3.37
C ARG A 17 55.90 -5.26 -2.18
N ARG A 18 55.35 -6.49 -2.31
CA ARG A 18 55.56 -7.76 -1.55
C ARG A 18 54.70 -7.94 -0.29
N VAL A 19 53.78 -8.91 -0.19
CA VAL A 19 53.72 -10.37 -0.50
C VAL A 19 54.50 -11.25 0.48
N THR A 20 53.74 -12.01 1.27
CA THR A 20 53.83 -13.44 1.67
C THR A 20 53.07 -13.57 3.00
N GLY A 21 52.24 -14.57 3.31
CA GLY A 21 51.92 -15.83 2.66
C GLY A 21 51.60 -16.88 3.73
N SER A 22 50.60 -17.72 3.46
CA SER A 22 50.33 -19.05 4.05
C SER A 22 49.64 -19.07 5.42
N SER A 23 48.44 -19.66 5.54
CA SER A 23 48.11 -21.12 5.58
C SER A 23 48.27 -21.66 7.01
N GLY A 24 47.38 -22.45 7.60
CA GLY A 24 46.16 -23.13 7.18
C GLY A 24 45.83 -24.18 8.25
N ARG A 25 44.79 -24.99 7.98
CA ARG A 25 44.40 -26.26 8.63
C ARG A 25 43.39 -26.10 9.80
N ARG A 26 42.10 -26.47 9.70
CA ARG A 26 41.34 -27.63 9.17
C ARG A 26 41.10 -28.70 10.25
N ARG A 27 39.80 -29.10 10.35
CA ARG A 27 39.16 -30.28 10.99
C ARG A 27 38.17 -29.88 12.08
N GLU A 28 37.01 -30.49 12.28
CA GLU A 28 36.22 -31.54 11.61
C GLU A 28 34.88 -31.58 12.37
N GLY A 29 33.78 -31.91 11.69
CA GLY A 29 32.72 -32.77 12.24
C GLY A 29 31.64 -32.16 13.15
N GLY A 30 30.40 -32.63 12.92
CA GLY A 30 29.45 -32.87 14.00
C GLY A 30 28.07 -32.25 13.80
N GLU A 31 27.15 -33.03 13.25
CA GLU A 31 25.71 -32.89 13.45
C GLU A 31 25.37 -32.70 14.94
N SER A 32 24.44 -31.80 15.26
CA SER A 32 23.55 -31.96 16.42
C SER A 32 22.42 -30.93 16.35
N GLU A 33 21.32 -31.43 15.79
CA GLU A 33 19.96 -31.07 16.16
C GLU A 33 19.85 -30.77 17.66
N ARG A 34 19.30 -29.61 18.04
CA ARG A 34 18.87 -29.36 19.43
C ARG A 34 17.36 -29.50 19.53
N GLN A 35 17.00 -30.52 20.30
CA GLN A 35 15.69 -30.97 20.74
C GLN A 35 14.75 -29.85 21.21
N ARG A 36 13.48 -30.00 20.79
CA ARG A 36 12.29 -29.54 21.52
C ARG A 36 12.31 -30.10 22.96
N PRO A 37 11.96 -29.31 23.99
CA PRO A 37 11.42 -29.86 25.22
C PRO A 37 9.90 -29.99 25.05
N ASN A 38 9.40 -31.22 25.08
CA ASN A 38 7.98 -31.51 25.16
C ASN A 38 7.58 -31.69 26.63
N MET A 39 6.53 -30.98 27.02
CA MET A 39 5.61 -31.17 28.15
C MET A 39 6.13 -31.19 29.60
N SER A 40 5.50 -30.33 30.42
CA SER A 40 4.84 -30.85 31.62
C SER A 40 3.42 -30.27 31.75
N ARG A 41 2.43 -31.17 31.78
CA ARG A 41 1.08 -30.88 32.26
C ARG A 41 1.17 -30.66 33.76
N ARG A 42 0.73 -29.51 34.26
CA ARG A 42 0.10 -29.43 35.59
C ARG A 42 -1.11 -28.51 35.54
N VAL A 43 -2.25 -29.14 35.74
CA VAL A 43 -3.53 -28.55 36.12
C VAL A 43 -3.38 -28.10 37.56
N PHE A 44 -3.58 -26.83 37.89
CA PHE A 44 -4.13 -26.42 39.19
C PHE A 44 -4.90 -25.12 39.04
N THR A 45 -6.13 -25.20 39.53
CA THR A 45 -7.19 -24.23 39.67
C THR A 45 -6.90 -23.17 40.75
N SER A 46 -7.57 -22.03 40.60
CA SER A 46 -8.10 -21.15 41.66
C SER A 46 -7.37 -19.84 41.97
N ALA A 47 -8.02 -18.76 41.52
CA ALA A 47 -8.45 -17.56 42.28
C ALA A 47 -7.43 -16.63 42.97
N VAL A 48 -7.85 -15.35 43.01
CA VAL A 48 -7.35 -14.15 43.74
C VAL A 48 -6.50 -13.21 42.86
N LEU A 49 -7.10 -12.19 42.20
CA LEU A 49 -7.55 -10.85 42.63
C LEU A 49 -6.45 -9.76 42.74
N LEU A 50 -6.54 -8.80 41.81
CA LEU A 50 -6.47 -7.32 41.91
C LEU A 50 -5.37 -6.63 42.74
N LEU A 51 -4.62 -5.71 42.08
CA LEU A 51 -4.42 -4.30 42.52
C LEU A 51 -3.63 -3.47 41.49
N VAL A 52 -4.32 -2.79 40.58
CA VAL A 52 -3.92 -1.47 40.09
C VAL A 52 -5.12 -0.54 40.34
N VAL A 53 -4.99 0.30 41.36
CA VAL A 53 -6.06 1.21 41.81
C VAL A 53 -6.14 2.38 40.83
N MET A 54 -7.17 2.38 39.97
CA MET A 54 -7.77 3.63 39.51
C MET A 54 -8.46 4.27 40.72
N MET A 55 -7.90 5.35 41.24
CA MET A 55 -8.59 6.18 42.23
C MET A 55 -9.76 6.91 41.54
N CYS A 56 -10.95 6.35 41.67
CA CYS A 56 -12.20 7.08 41.51
C CYS A 56 -12.56 7.74 42.85
N CYS A 57 -12.74 9.06 42.84
CA CYS A 57 -13.28 9.81 43.97
C CYS A 57 -14.65 9.26 44.40
N GLY A 58 -14.74 8.79 45.64
CA GLY A 58 -15.98 8.49 46.34
C GLY A 58 -15.93 9.11 47.74
N THR A 59 -16.95 9.88 48.08
CA THR A 59 -17.13 10.58 49.36
C THR A 59 -17.47 9.65 50.51
N GLY A 60 -16.92 9.95 51.70
CA GLY A 60 -17.51 9.61 53.01
C GLY A 60 -16.83 8.46 53.79
N GLY A 61 -16.32 8.77 54.98
CA GLY A 61 -16.07 7.78 56.04
C GLY A 61 -14.75 7.97 56.80
N THR A 62 -14.84 8.60 57.96
CA THR A 62 -13.77 8.80 58.95
C THR A 62 -13.25 7.49 59.59
N ALA A 63 -11.94 7.30 59.66
CA ALA A 63 -11.23 6.65 60.78
C ALA A 63 -9.70 6.83 60.64
N GLN A 64 -9.03 6.85 61.79
CA GLN A 64 -7.76 7.51 62.04
C GLN A 64 -6.56 6.55 62.02
N ALA A 65 -5.47 7.04 61.41
CA ALA A 65 -4.04 6.78 61.64
C ALA A 65 -3.48 5.34 61.66
N ALA A 66 -2.70 5.02 60.60
CA ALA A 66 -1.35 4.47 60.75
C ALA A 66 -0.49 4.99 59.58
N GLN A 67 0.59 5.72 59.90
CA GLN A 67 1.57 6.21 58.92
C GLN A 67 2.35 5.05 58.28
N PRO A 68 2.55 5.06 56.94
CA PRO A 68 3.67 4.39 56.32
C PRO A 68 4.76 5.38 55.90
N ALA A 69 6.00 4.94 56.03
CA ALA A 69 7.22 5.62 55.69
C ALA A 69 7.22 6.24 54.29
N SER A 70 7.82 7.44 54.21
CA SER A 70 8.04 8.26 53.02
C SER A 70 8.57 7.46 51.83
N ARG A 71 7.68 7.09 50.89
CA ARG A 71 8.06 7.05 49.49
C ARG A 71 7.97 8.47 48.97
N GLN A 72 9.06 8.91 48.37
CA GLN A 72 9.22 10.17 47.66
C GLN A 72 7.99 10.37 46.75
N GLU A 73 7.13 11.32 47.11
CA GLU A 73 5.96 11.69 46.31
C GLU A 73 6.46 12.12 44.93
N SER A 74 6.09 11.37 43.89
CA SER A 74 6.11 11.91 42.53
C SER A 74 5.27 13.17 42.56
N SER A 75 5.85 14.30 42.17
CA SER A 75 5.10 15.54 41.95
C SER A 75 3.82 15.22 41.17
N PRO A 76 2.65 15.78 41.56
CA PRO A 76 1.40 15.49 40.87
C PRO A 76 1.56 15.92 39.41
N SER A 77 1.43 14.96 38.48
CA SER A 77 1.37 15.28 37.06
C SER A 77 0.16 16.21 36.82
N PRO A 78 0.29 17.23 35.96
CA PRO A 78 -0.85 18.07 35.63
C PRO A 78 -1.99 17.19 35.12
N SER A 79 -3.20 17.38 35.67
CA SER A 79 -4.39 16.70 35.14
C SER A 79 -4.89 17.43 33.91
N PHE A 80 -5.49 16.71 32.97
CA PHE A 80 -6.04 17.28 31.74
C PHE A 80 -7.56 17.13 31.73
N ALA A 81 -8.25 18.15 31.24
CA ALA A 81 -9.70 18.14 31.10
C ALA A 81 -10.10 18.49 29.66
N TRP A 82 -11.15 17.83 29.18
CA TRP A 82 -11.80 18.16 27.92
C TRP A 82 -12.98 19.09 28.17
N ARG A 83 -13.14 20.09 27.31
CA ARG A 83 -14.35 20.92 27.26
C ARG A 83 -14.81 21.13 25.83
N ASP A 84 -16.08 21.47 25.66
CA ASP A 84 -16.61 21.92 24.37
C ASP A 84 -16.03 23.30 24.01
N THR A 85 -15.98 23.62 22.71
CA THR A 85 -15.58 24.94 22.22
C THR A 85 -16.56 26.04 22.62
N THR A 86 -16.06 27.25 22.84
CA THR A 86 -16.90 28.44 23.08
C THR A 86 -17.26 29.15 21.77
N GLY A 87 -18.20 30.11 21.82
CA GLY A 87 -18.66 30.84 20.63
C GLY A 87 -17.58 31.65 19.90
N ASP A 88 -16.49 32.01 20.60
CA ASP A 88 -15.38 32.79 20.04
C ASP A 88 -14.29 31.90 19.40
N GLU A 89 -14.38 30.57 19.60
CA GLU A 89 -13.43 29.58 19.10
C GLU A 89 -13.95 28.92 17.83
N THR A 90 -13.37 29.28 16.69
CA THR A 90 -13.86 28.82 15.38
C THR A 90 -12.92 27.81 14.73
N VAL A 91 -13.48 26.76 14.14
CA VAL A 91 -12.71 25.76 13.38
C VAL A 91 -12.31 26.35 12.04
N SER A 92 -11.00 26.45 11.82
CA SER A 92 -10.41 26.99 10.59
C SER A 92 -9.89 25.91 9.64
N LEU A 93 -9.52 24.74 10.18
CA LEU A 93 -8.92 23.64 9.42
C LEU A 93 -9.32 22.29 10.00
N LEU A 94 -9.58 21.32 9.13
CA LEU A 94 -9.71 19.91 9.52
C LEU A 94 -8.60 19.07 8.90
N ARG A 95 -8.03 18.19 9.72
CA ARG A 95 -6.87 17.37 9.38
C ARG A 95 -7.00 15.97 9.98
N VAL A 96 -6.21 15.02 9.48
CA VAL A 96 -6.04 13.68 10.01
C VAL A 96 -7.38 12.95 10.18
N PRO A 97 -8.08 12.65 9.07
CA PRO A 97 -9.38 12.01 9.11
C PRO A 97 -9.31 10.64 9.78
N SER A 98 -10.32 10.31 10.57
CA SER A 98 -10.55 8.98 11.12
C SER A 98 -12.05 8.68 11.07
N LEU A 99 -12.39 7.46 10.70
CA LEU A 99 -13.76 6.94 10.74
C LEU A 99 -13.89 5.94 11.89
N VAL A 100 -14.96 6.11 12.67
CA VAL A 100 -15.24 5.33 13.88
C VAL A 100 -16.64 4.74 13.77
N GLU A 101 -16.75 3.41 13.80
CA GLU A 101 -18.04 2.73 13.90
C GLU A 101 -18.37 2.39 15.36
N MET A 102 -19.51 2.84 15.85
CA MET A 102 -19.94 2.60 17.23
C MET A 102 -21.46 2.36 17.26
N ASP A 103 -21.88 1.22 17.81
CA ASP A 103 -23.30 0.84 17.97
C ASP A 103 -24.15 0.98 16.69
N GLY A 104 -23.54 0.73 15.53
CA GLY A 104 -24.20 0.81 14.24
C GLY A 104 -24.03 2.15 13.51
N ASP A 105 -23.72 3.20 14.26
CA ASP A 105 -23.48 4.56 13.77
C ASP A 105 -22.03 4.74 13.34
N VAL A 106 -21.79 5.68 12.42
CA VAL A 106 -20.44 6.02 11.95
C VAL A 106 -20.17 7.49 12.20
N PHE A 107 -19.04 7.78 12.83
CA PHE A 107 -18.60 9.12 13.14
C PHE A 107 -17.36 9.46 12.33
N ALA A 108 -17.34 10.67 11.76
CA ALA A 108 -16.11 11.32 11.32
C ALA A 108 -15.43 11.93 12.55
N VAL A 109 -14.13 11.70 12.69
CA VAL A 109 -13.27 12.29 13.72
C VAL A 109 -12.09 12.95 13.02
N ALA A 110 -11.71 14.15 13.44
CA ALA A 110 -10.61 14.89 12.84
C ALA A 110 -9.89 15.79 13.86
N GLU A 111 -8.61 16.05 13.61
CA GLU A 111 -7.90 17.16 14.23
C GLU A 111 -8.48 18.48 13.70
N ALA A 112 -8.95 19.33 14.61
CA ALA A 112 -9.44 20.66 14.29
C ALA A 112 -8.38 21.70 14.67
N GLN A 113 -8.03 22.59 13.75
CA GLN A 113 -7.26 23.80 14.09
C GLN A 113 -8.22 24.95 14.34
N LEU A 114 -8.15 25.52 15.54
CA LEU A 114 -9.03 26.56 16.00
C LEU A 114 -8.33 27.92 16.00
N LYS A 115 -9.12 28.97 15.75
CA LYS A 115 -8.73 30.36 15.87
C LYS A 115 -9.54 31.03 16.98
N GLU A 116 -8.84 31.84 17.78
CA GLU A 116 -9.39 32.69 18.83
C GLU A 116 -8.53 33.98 18.85
N GLY A 117 -9.09 35.10 18.39
CA GLY A 117 -8.32 36.32 18.14
C GLY A 117 -7.17 36.08 17.13
N GLU A 118 -5.95 36.52 17.48
CA GLU A 118 -4.74 36.28 16.68
C GLU A 118 -4.04 34.94 17.00
N GLY A 119 -4.52 34.20 18.00
CA GLY A 119 -3.93 32.94 18.48
C GLY A 119 -4.53 31.69 17.81
N GLY A 120 -3.71 30.64 17.68
CA GLY A 120 -4.11 29.34 17.13
C GLY A 120 -3.76 28.15 18.03
N PHE A 121 -4.70 27.23 18.19
CA PHE A 121 -4.54 25.97 18.94
C PHE A 121 -5.30 24.82 18.25
N THR A 122 -5.29 23.62 18.84
CA THR A 122 -5.92 22.44 18.25
C THR A 122 -6.89 21.76 19.20
N GLY A 123 -7.88 21.08 18.64
CA GLY A 123 -8.87 20.27 19.33
C GLY A 123 -9.26 19.06 18.47
N ILE A 124 -10.25 18.30 18.93
CA ILE A 124 -10.79 17.14 18.23
C ILE A 124 -12.23 17.44 17.83
N ALA A 125 -12.50 17.43 16.54
CA ALA A 125 -13.85 17.55 15.99
C ALA A 125 -14.44 16.17 15.72
N SER A 126 -15.76 16.05 15.91
CA SER A 126 -16.52 14.87 15.51
C SER A 126 -17.88 15.23 14.93
N GLU A 127 -18.36 14.38 14.02
CA GLU A 127 -19.69 14.48 13.42
C GLU A 127 -20.27 13.08 13.19
N LEU A 128 -21.55 12.89 13.52
CA LEU A 128 -22.30 11.71 13.10
C LEU A 128 -22.54 11.77 11.59
N LEU A 129 -22.10 10.74 10.87
CA LEU A 129 -22.36 10.61 9.45
C LEU A 129 -23.73 9.96 9.22
N GLU A 130 -24.66 10.76 8.71
CA GLU A 130 -25.97 10.27 8.32
C GLU A 130 -25.87 9.31 7.13
N TRP A 131 -26.69 8.26 7.17
CA TRP A 131 -26.85 7.28 6.09
C TRP A 131 -28.05 7.62 5.16
N ASN A 132 -28.17 8.87 4.69
CA ASN A 132 -29.18 9.38 3.72
C ASN A 132 -28.81 9.17 2.22
N ASP A 133 -29.68 9.40 1.25
CA ASP A 133 -29.37 9.12 -0.19
C ASP A 133 -28.27 9.98 -0.83
N LYS A 134 -27.64 10.91 -0.09
CA LYS A 134 -26.53 11.71 -0.62
C LYS A 134 -25.25 10.88 -0.68
N GLU A 135 -24.64 10.86 -1.86
CA GLU A 135 -23.39 10.13 -2.13
C GLU A 135 -22.18 10.77 -1.43
N SER A 136 -22.14 12.10 -1.35
CA SER A 136 -21.07 12.85 -0.70
C SER A 136 -21.58 14.02 0.15
N LYS A 137 -20.80 14.39 1.17
CA LYS A 137 -21.07 15.53 2.05
C LYS A 137 -19.75 16.15 2.52
N GLU A 138 -19.56 17.43 2.21
CA GLU A 138 -18.53 18.25 2.85
C GLU A 138 -18.99 18.63 4.26
N LEU A 139 -18.13 18.40 5.26
CA LEU A 139 -18.45 18.67 6.66
C LEU A 139 -18.49 20.17 6.91
N ASP A 140 -19.53 20.61 7.61
CA ASP A 140 -19.72 22.03 7.94
C ASP A 140 -18.96 22.36 9.22
N ALA A 141 -17.80 23.02 9.07
CA ALA A 141 -16.92 23.40 10.18
C ALA A 141 -17.64 24.20 11.28
N THR A 142 -18.74 24.89 10.96
CA THR A 142 -19.52 25.67 11.93
C THR A 142 -20.47 24.82 12.77
N LYS A 143 -20.78 23.60 12.34
CA LYS A 143 -21.71 22.68 13.01
C LYS A 143 -21.00 21.52 13.72
N LEU A 144 -19.70 21.35 13.50
CA LEU A 144 -18.90 20.30 14.10
C LEU A 144 -18.89 20.39 15.62
N LYS A 145 -19.07 19.24 16.28
CA LYS A 145 -18.90 19.13 17.72
C LYS A 145 -17.42 19.01 18.01
N THR A 146 -16.83 20.06 18.59
CA THR A 146 -15.39 20.15 18.81
C THR A 146 -15.08 20.24 20.29
N GLN A 147 -14.11 19.45 20.74
CA GLN A 147 -13.60 19.47 22.10
C GLN A 147 -12.14 19.90 22.14
N VAL A 148 -11.78 20.69 23.15
CA VAL A 148 -10.45 21.24 23.40
C VAL A 148 -9.94 20.68 24.71
N MET A 149 -8.63 20.41 24.77
CA MET A 149 -7.99 19.93 25.98
C MET A 149 -7.27 21.08 26.70
N GLU A 150 -7.47 21.17 28.01
CA GLU A 150 -6.85 22.17 28.88
C GLU A 150 -6.03 21.51 29.98
N GLU A 151 -4.94 22.17 30.37
CA GLU A 151 -4.13 21.80 31.53
C GLU A 151 -4.75 22.36 32.81
N CYS A 152 -4.87 21.51 33.83
CA CYS A 152 -5.42 21.88 35.12
C CYS A 152 -4.30 22.23 36.11
N PRO A 153 -4.43 23.36 36.85
CA PRO A 153 -3.47 23.72 37.88
C PRO A 153 -3.33 22.63 38.95
N ALA A 154 -2.10 22.27 39.30
CA ALA A 154 -1.81 21.32 40.36
C ALA A 154 -2.37 21.82 41.71
N GLY A 155 -3.10 20.97 42.43
CA GLY A 155 -3.64 21.27 43.76
C GLY A 155 -5.06 21.83 43.80
N ASN A 156 -5.74 21.98 42.65
CA ASN A 156 -7.15 22.38 42.61
C ASN A 156 -7.99 21.35 41.84
N ASN A 157 -8.83 20.59 42.54
CA ASN A 157 -9.69 19.53 41.96
C ASN A 157 -10.82 20.09 41.06
N SER A 158 -10.82 21.40 40.78
CA SER A 158 -11.92 22.12 40.13
C SER A 158 -12.15 21.76 38.66
N CYS A 159 -11.22 21.06 38.02
CA CYS A 159 -11.40 20.59 36.64
C CYS A 159 -12.36 19.41 36.50
N ALA A 160 -12.57 18.61 37.56
CA ALA A 160 -13.30 17.34 37.45
C ALA A 160 -14.82 17.48 37.65
N SER A 161 -15.34 18.66 38.01
CA SER A 161 -16.69 18.74 38.61
C SER A 161 -17.44 20.07 38.41
N GLN A 162 -17.44 20.66 37.21
CA GLN A 162 -18.28 21.85 36.96
C GLN A 162 -19.19 21.66 35.75
N THR A 163 -20.50 21.67 36.00
CA THR A 163 -21.55 21.66 34.98
C THR A 163 -21.69 23.05 34.34
N GLY A 164 -21.44 23.13 33.04
CA GLY A 164 -22.07 24.01 32.02
C GLY A 164 -22.02 25.54 32.15
N VAL A 165 -22.26 26.11 33.33
CA VAL A 165 -22.40 27.58 33.51
C VAL A 165 -21.19 28.20 34.19
N GLN A 166 -20.42 27.42 34.97
CA GLN A 166 -19.18 27.87 35.62
C GLN A 166 -17.90 27.65 34.77
N GLU A 167 -17.99 26.86 33.69
CA GLU A 167 -16.84 26.56 32.80
C GLU A 167 -16.33 27.77 32.01
N ALA A 168 -17.24 28.64 31.53
CA ALA A 168 -16.87 29.74 30.64
C ALA A 168 -16.01 30.82 31.33
N SER A 169 -16.23 31.07 32.63
CA SER A 169 -15.49 32.08 33.41
C SER A 169 -14.15 31.57 33.94
N ALA A 170 -14.01 30.26 34.17
CA ALA A 170 -12.80 29.63 34.70
C ALA A 170 -11.78 29.23 33.61
N SER A 171 -12.23 29.11 32.35
CA SER A 171 -11.40 28.72 31.19
C SER A 171 -10.52 29.86 30.65
N GLN A 172 -10.86 31.14 30.89
CA GLN A 172 -10.14 32.30 30.33
C GLN A 172 -8.68 32.48 30.80
N GLY A 173 -8.19 31.65 31.72
CA GLY A 173 -6.80 31.66 32.20
C GLY A 173 -6.08 30.32 32.17
N ARG A 174 -6.66 29.27 31.55
CA ARG A 174 -6.04 27.93 31.49
C ARG A 174 -5.20 27.72 30.24
N THR A 175 -4.09 27.00 30.39
CA THR A 175 -3.21 26.65 29.27
C THR A 175 -3.91 25.65 28.35
N LYS A 176 -4.17 26.05 27.11
CA LYS A 176 -4.72 25.17 26.07
C LYS A 176 -3.63 24.24 25.54
N VAL A 177 -3.95 22.96 25.48
CA VAL A 177 -3.02 21.93 25.02
C VAL A 177 -3.24 21.64 23.55
N ARG A 178 -2.16 21.63 22.76
CA ARG A 178 -2.26 21.26 21.35
C ARG A 178 -2.28 19.73 21.21
N VAL A 179 -3.43 19.20 20.83
CA VAL A 179 -3.63 17.80 20.45
C VAL A 179 -3.33 17.60 18.97
N ARG A 180 -2.52 16.60 18.62
CA ARG A 180 -2.05 16.36 17.25
C ARG A 180 -2.15 14.89 16.86
N ARG A 181 -2.50 14.64 15.60
CA ARG A 181 -2.61 13.30 14.99
C ARG A 181 -3.41 12.30 15.85
N PRO A 182 -4.70 12.57 16.08
CA PRO A 182 -5.57 11.62 16.76
C PRO A 182 -5.58 10.30 16.01
N THR A 183 -5.33 9.21 16.74
CA THR A 183 -5.40 7.85 16.23
C THR A 183 -6.41 7.09 17.05
N THR A 184 -7.52 6.65 16.43
CA THR A 184 -8.67 6.10 17.17
C THR A 184 -8.85 4.61 16.94
N VAL A 185 -9.34 3.90 17.96
CA VAL A 185 -9.74 2.48 17.89
C VAL A 185 -10.99 2.25 18.71
N VAL A 186 -11.95 1.51 18.15
CA VAL A 186 -13.16 1.09 18.87
C VAL A 186 -12.92 -0.25 19.55
N ASN A 187 -13.27 -0.34 20.84
CA ASN A 187 -13.32 -1.61 21.54
C ASN A 187 -14.52 -1.67 22.49
N GLY A 188 -15.48 -2.53 22.16
CA GLY A 188 -16.72 -2.64 22.91
C GLY A 188 -17.49 -1.33 22.84
N SER A 189 -17.94 -0.83 23.99
CA SER A 189 -18.71 0.42 24.07
C SER A 189 -17.84 1.67 24.27
N ARG A 190 -16.58 1.64 23.86
CA ARG A 190 -15.62 2.73 24.08
C ARG A 190 -14.77 2.97 22.84
N ILE A 191 -14.46 4.24 22.62
CA ILE A 191 -13.50 4.68 21.60
C ILE A 191 -12.23 5.06 22.34
N TYR A 192 -11.11 4.47 21.99
CA TYR A 192 -9.81 4.82 22.54
C TYR A 192 -9.07 5.71 21.54
N MET A 193 -8.42 6.75 22.01
CA MET A 193 -7.59 7.63 21.18
C MET A 193 -6.21 7.77 21.79
N VAL A 194 -5.18 7.72 20.95
CA VAL A 194 -3.85 8.22 21.28
C VAL A 194 -3.50 9.42 20.41
N ALA A 195 -2.81 10.39 20.99
CA ALA A 195 -2.42 11.61 20.29
C ALA A 195 -1.15 12.22 20.90
N GLY A 196 -0.47 13.05 20.11
CA GLY A 196 0.60 13.90 20.63
C GLY A 196 0.01 15.10 21.36
N ASN A 197 0.59 15.42 22.51
CA ASN A 197 0.37 16.65 23.27
C ASN A 197 1.58 17.57 23.06
N TYR A 198 1.31 18.84 22.83
CA TYR A 198 2.32 19.88 22.83
C TYR A 198 1.88 21.07 23.70
N SER A 199 2.71 21.42 24.70
CA SER A 199 2.57 22.64 25.49
C SER A 199 3.83 23.50 25.43
N PHE A 200 3.66 24.81 25.55
CA PHE A 200 4.75 25.77 25.67
C PHE A 200 4.75 26.32 27.10
N GLU A 201 5.91 26.37 27.76
CA GLU A 201 6.08 27.24 28.93
C GLU A 201 6.52 28.63 28.46
N ALA A 202 5.65 29.63 28.63
CA ALA A 202 6.08 31.01 28.52
C ALA A 202 6.92 31.36 29.75
N THR A 203 8.25 31.39 29.62
CA THR A 203 9.11 31.92 30.67
C THR A 203 8.88 33.43 30.75
N GLY A 204 8.15 33.85 31.78
CA GLY A 204 7.78 35.25 32.00
C GLY A 204 8.99 36.11 32.35
N THR A 205 9.68 36.62 31.32
CA THR A 205 10.39 37.90 31.31
C THR A 205 10.59 38.31 29.86
N ALA A 206 10.26 39.56 29.54
CA ALA A 206 10.66 40.18 28.29
C ALA A 206 12.19 40.07 28.14
N ASP A 207 12.62 39.69 26.95
CA ASP A 207 14.00 39.40 26.51
C ASP A 207 14.52 37.95 26.70
N SER A 208 14.33 37.19 25.62
CA SER A 208 15.18 36.07 25.15
C SER A 208 15.21 34.75 25.94
N THR A 209 14.39 33.78 25.49
CA THR A 209 14.82 32.45 24.99
C THR A 209 13.60 31.72 24.45
N ALA A 210 13.74 30.96 23.37
CA ALA A 210 12.63 30.18 22.82
C ALA A 210 12.08 29.25 23.91
N ALA A 211 10.79 29.35 24.22
CA ALA A 211 10.10 28.48 25.16
C ALA A 211 10.47 27.01 24.88
N ALA A 212 11.00 26.31 25.88
CA ALA A 212 11.25 24.87 25.75
C ALA A 212 9.89 24.18 25.57
N ALA A 213 9.67 23.63 24.38
CA ALA A 213 8.47 22.87 24.10
C ALA A 213 8.44 21.58 24.91
N LYS A 214 7.41 21.39 25.74
CA LYS A 214 7.13 20.09 26.35
C LYS A 214 6.33 19.25 25.36
N TRP A 215 6.93 18.15 24.95
CA TRP A 215 6.27 17.14 24.14
C TRP A 215 5.72 16.05 25.05
N GLY A 216 4.44 15.76 24.90
CA GLY A 216 3.77 14.66 25.60
C GLY A 216 3.13 13.69 24.61
N PHE A 217 2.88 12.48 25.08
CA PHE A 217 2.03 11.52 24.42
C PHE A 217 0.90 11.20 25.40
N PHE A 218 -0.35 11.14 24.93
CA PHE A 218 -1.48 10.92 25.84
C PHE A 218 -2.53 10.01 25.22
N GLY A 219 -3.29 9.38 26.11
CA GLY A 219 -4.48 8.60 25.76
C GLY A 219 -5.76 9.29 26.24
N ALA A 220 -6.86 9.07 25.52
CA ALA A 220 -8.21 9.50 25.89
C ALA A 220 -9.25 8.42 25.60
N VAL A 221 -10.35 8.45 26.34
CA VAL A 221 -11.48 7.52 26.18
C VAL A 221 -12.74 8.29 25.78
N GLY A 222 -13.23 8.03 24.59
CA GLY A 222 -14.47 8.52 24.03
C GLY A 222 -15.67 7.61 24.32
N ARG A 223 -16.85 8.22 24.51
CA ARG A 223 -18.16 7.54 24.51
C ARG A 223 -19.13 8.31 23.63
N VAL A 224 -20.03 7.61 22.96
CA VAL A 224 -21.13 8.24 22.22
C VAL A 224 -22.25 8.60 23.20
N SER A 225 -22.92 9.75 23.01
CA SER A 225 -24.08 10.07 23.84
C SER A 225 -25.26 9.12 23.60
N ASN A 226 -26.04 8.93 24.66
CA ASN A 226 -27.31 8.20 24.62
C ASN A 226 -28.47 9.05 24.09
N ASP A 227 -28.19 10.23 23.52
CA ASP A 227 -29.23 11.13 23.00
C ASP A 227 -29.90 10.46 21.79
N GLY A 228 -31.22 10.28 21.84
CA GLY A 228 -31.98 9.72 20.72
C GLY A 228 -32.11 10.76 19.61
N GLY A 229 -31.55 10.49 18.43
CA GLY A 229 -31.67 11.34 17.23
C GLY A 229 -30.34 11.59 16.50
N ASN A 230 -30.30 12.59 15.61
CA ASN A 230 -29.11 12.97 14.83
C ASN A 230 -28.09 13.82 15.63
N ASP A 231 -28.36 14.11 16.90
CA ASP A 231 -27.48 14.92 17.78
C ASP A 231 -26.45 14.11 18.56
N LYS A 232 -26.31 12.81 18.27
CA LYS A 232 -25.27 11.97 18.88
C LYS A 232 -23.88 12.56 18.60
N LYS A 233 -23.06 12.66 19.64
CA LYS A 233 -21.67 13.11 19.53
C LYS A 233 -20.73 12.22 20.32
N VAL A 234 -19.47 12.20 19.91
CA VAL A 234 -18.40 11.55 20.68
C VAL A 234 -17.97 12.52 21.77
N TYR A 235 -18.06 12.07 23.02
CA TYR A 235 -17.55 12.79 24.19
C TYR A 235 -16.26 12.14 24.64
N TRP A 236 -15.16 12.86 24.49
CA TRP A 236 -13.87 12.51 25.05
C TRP A 236 -13.86 12.80 26.55
N ARG A 237 -13.43 11.80 27.32
CA ARG A 237 -13.20 11.83 28.76
C ARG A 237 -11.84 11.23 29.06
N ASP A 238 -11.41 11.34 30.31
CA ASP A 238 -10.25 10.65 30.88
C ASP A 238 -8.97 10.84 30.03
N ALA A 239 -8.27 11.96 30.22
CA ALA A 239 -6.98 12.19 29.57
C ALA A 239 -5.83 11.79 30.50
N PHE A 240 -4.97 10.88 30.04
CA PHE A 240 -3.81 10.43 30.80
C PHE A 240 -2.53 10.58 29.98
N VAL A 241 -1.49 11.13 30.62
CA VAL A 241 -0.15 11.22 30.03
C VAL A 241 0.47 9.84 30.04
N ILE A 242 1.03 9.45 28.91
CA ILE A 242 1.81 8.24 28.74
C ILE A 242 3.27 8.70 28.77
N SER A 243 3.99 8.37 29.84
CA SER A 243 5.37 8.82 29.98
C SER A 243 6.27 8.15 28.94
N LEU A 244 7.10 8.95 28.27
CA LEU A 244 8.11 8.41 27.36
C LEU A 244 9.15 7.57 28.12
N THR A 245 9.48 7.93 29.37
CA THR A 245 10.41 7.16 30.21
C THR A 245 9.93 5.73 30.51
N ASP A 246 8.62 5.50 30.55
CA ASP A 246 8.04 4.15 30.69
C ASP A 246 8.20 3.32 29.39
N LEU A 247 8.43 3.98 28.25
CA LEU A 247 8.63 3.40 26.91
C LEU A 247 10.12 3.38 26.49
N GLU A 248 10.95 4.25 27.08
CA GLU A 248 12.37 4.49 26.76
C GLU A 248 13.28 3.32 27.09
N THR A 249 12.89 2.44 28.03
CA THR A 249 13.69 1.25 28.39
C THR A 249 13.91 0.28 27.21
N LYS A 250 13.21 0.44 26.09
CA LYS A 250 13.34 -0.41 24.89
C LYS A 250 14.01 0.25 23.68
N HIS A 251 14.09 1.58 23.62
CA HIS A 251 14.54 2.33 22.43
C HIS A 251 15.33 3.59 22.78
N GLU A 252 16.64 3.46 23.04
CA GLU A 252 17.55 4.55 23.42
C GLU A 252 17.73 5.68 22.36
N SER A 253 16.96 5.66 21.25
CA SER A 253 17.22 6.47 20.05
C SER A 253 16.06 7.34 19.56
N LEU A 254 14.91 7.34 20.24
CA LEU A 254 13.74 8.14 19.85
C LEU A 254 13.63 9.43 20.70
N THR A 255 13.51 10.57 20.03
CA THR A 255 13.36 11.90 20.63
C THR A 255 11.90 12.37 20.73
N ARG A 256 10.99 11.73 19.98
CA ARG A 256 9.56 12.04 19.96
C ARG A 256 8.74 10.79 19.63
N LEU A 257 7.52 10.72 20.18
CA LEU A 257 6.48 9.78 19.78
C LEU A 257 5.15 10.53 19.61
N ILE A 258 4.41 10.23 18.54
CA ILE A 258 3.10 10.80 18.25
C ILE A 258 2.19 9.73 17.65
N GLY A 259 0.86 9.90 17.74
CA GLY A 259 -0.08 9.06 16.99
C GLY A 259 0.21 9.08 15.48
N GLY A 260 0.00 7.96 14.81
CA GLY A 260 0.14 7.85 13.35
C GLY A 260 -0.87 8.70 12.60
N GLY A 261 -2.02 8.95 13.24
CA GLY A 261 -3.18 9.59 12.64
C GLY A 261 -4.13 8.57 12.04
N GLY A 262 -5.42 8.89 12.02
CA GLY A 262 -6.44 8.00 11.43
C GLY A 262 -6.90 6.93 12.40
N SER A 263 -6.95 5.68 11.93
CA SER A 263 -7.53 4.57 12.67
C SER A 263 -6.48 3.53 13.02
N GLY A 264 -6.51 3.03 14.26
CA GLY A 264 -5.84 1.79 14.61
C GLY A 264 -6.75 0.58 14.36
N VAL A 265 -6.36 -0.58 14.90
CA VAL A 265 -7.10 -1.82 14.71
C VAL A 265 -7.34 -2.55 16.03
N LYS A 266 -8.54 -3.09 16.18
CA LYS A 266 -8.83 -4.14 17.16
C LYS A 266 -8.67 -5.48 16.47
N MET A 267 -7.67 -6.25 16.88
CA MET A 267 -7.40 -7.57 16.34
C MET A 267 -8.45 -8.59 16.81
N LYS A 268 -8.60 -9.69 16.06
CA LYS A 268 -9.50 -10.80 16.39
C LYS A 268 -9.24 -11.43 17.75
N ASP A 269 -7.98 -11.43 18.21
CA ASP A 269 -7.59 -11.94 19.53
C ASP A 269 -7.90 -10.96 20.68
N GLY A 270 -8.49 -9.80 20.38
CA GLY A 270 -8.83 -8.75 21.34
C GLY A 270 -7.73 -7.70 21.55
N THR A 271 -6.53 -7.88 20.97
CA THR A 271 -5.45 -6.89 21.06
C THR A 271 -5.85 -5.59 20.37
N ILE A 272 -5.71 -4.46 21.04
CA ILE A 272 -5.82 -3.14 20.42
C ILE A 272 -4.45 -2.72 19.91
N VAL A 273 -4.37 -2.17 18.71
CA VAL A 273 -3.14 -1.70 18.09
C VAL A 273 -3.32 -0.28 17.56
N PHE A 274 -2.44 0.62 17.97
CA PHE A 274 -2.33 1.98 17.48
C PHE A 274 -1.06 2.13 16.63
N PRO A 275 -1.16 2.57 15.36
CA PRO A 275 0.00 3.01 14.62
C PRO A 275 0.52 4.32 15.23
N VAL A 276 1.84 4.43 15.39
CA VAL A 276 2.50 5.61 15.97
C VAL A 276 3.75 5.96 15.16
N GLU A 277 4.12 7.23 15.18
CA GLU A 277 5.32 7.73 14.54
C GLU A 277 6.33 8.18 15.59
N GLY A 278 7.54 7.64 15.49
CA GLY A 278 8.71 8.03 16.26
C GLY A 278 9.62 8.96 15.46
N THR A 279 10.40 9.80 16.15
CA THR A 279 11.49 10.58 15.55
C THR A 279 12.82 10.11 16.12
N LYS A 280 13.76 9.75 15.27
CA LYS A 280 15.11 9.35 15.68
C LYS A 280 15.98 10.56 16.05
N ASN A 281 17.10 10.31 16.72
CA ASN A 281 18.11 11.34 17.04
C ASN A 281 18.65 12.09 15.79
N ASP A 282 18.66 11.45 14.62
CA ASP A 282 19.05 12.06 13.35
C ASP A 282 17.92 12.85 12.66
N GLY A 283 16.76 12.98 13.32
CA GLY A 283 15.58 13.70 12.83
C GLY A 283 14.69 12.89 11.88
N LYS A 284 15.06 11.66 11.51
CA LYS A 284 14.25 10.84 10.61
C LYS A 284 13.01 10.29 11.31
N ALA A 285 11.89 10.31 10.60
CA ALA A 285 10.68 9.63 11.03
C ALA A 285 10.83 8.12 10.91
N VAL A 286 10.23 7.40 11.85
CA VAL A 286 10.02 5.95 11.79
C VAL A 286 8.63 5.62 12.25
N SER A 287 8.07 4.54 11.74
CA SER A 287 6.75 4.07 12.12
C SER A 287 6.85 2.84 13.03
N LEU A 288 6.02 2.82 14.07
CA LEU A 288 5.93 1.78 15.08
C LEU A 288 4.45 1.51 15.41
N ILE A 289 4.21 0.59 16.34
CA ILE A 289 2.89 0.41 16.94
C ILE A 289 2.96 0.43 18.47
N ILE A 290 1.87 0.89 19.09
CA ILE A 290 1.55 0.58 20.48
C ILE A 290 0.46 -0.48 20.47
N TYR A 291 0.68 -1.59 21.15
CA TYR A 291 -0.30 -2.65 21.26
C TYR A 291 -0.69 -2.91 22.72
N ILE A 292 -1.96 -3.23 22.94
CA ILE A 292 -2.57 -3.45 24.24
C ILE A 292 -3.28 -4.80 24.17
N ALA A 293 -2.59 -5.85 24.63
CA ALA A 293 -3.15 -7.21 24.73
C ALA A 293 -3.68 -7.53 26.14
N LYS A 294 -3.23 -6.77 27.16
CA LYS A 294 -3.60 -6.84 28.58
C LYS A 294 -3.84 -5.41 29.09
N GLU A 295 -4.02 -5.22 30.41
CA GLU A 295 -4.26 -3.90 31.01
C GLU A 295 -3.16 -2.84 30.71
N SER A 296 -1.92 -3.25 30.41
CA SER A 296 -0.81 -2.35 30.06
C SER A 296 -0.47 -2.37 28.56
N GLY A 297 -0.26 -1.19 27.96
CA GLY A 297 0.22 -1.05 26.59
C GLY A 297 1.73 -1.26 26.44
N ASN A 298 2.17 -1.74 25.28
CA ASN A 298 3.57 -1.93 24.92
C ASN A 298 3.88 -1.23 23.60
N LEU A 299 5.02 -0.54 23.54
CA LEU A 299 5.62 -0.12 22.27
C LEU A 299 6.31 -1.30 21.60
N SER A 300 6.17 -1.41 20.27
CA SER A 300 6.82 -2.43 19.48
C SER A 300 8.35 -2.33 19.51
N LYS A 301 9.05 -3.46 19.51
CA LYS A 301 10.52 -3.49 19.51
C LYS A 301 11.12 -3.21 18.13
N GLY A 302 10.45 -3.65 17.07
CA GLY A 302 10.77 -3.30 15.70
C GLY A 302 10.17 -1.96 15.30
N MET A 303 10.76 -1.37 14.26
CA MET A 303 10.31 -0.15 13.60
C MET A 303 10.62 -0.24 12.11
N THR A 304 10.02 0.64 11.32
CA THR A 304 10.34 0.76 9.88
C THR A 304 11.72 1.38 9.64
N ASP A 305 12.14 1.36 8.37
CA ASP A 305 13.31 2.13 7.93
C ASP A 305 13.12 3.63 8.23
N GLY A 306 14.25 4.33 8.42
CA GLY A 306 14.26 5.77 8.64
C GLY A 306 13.78 6.53 7.40
N GLY A 307 12.94 7.53 7.63
CA GLY A 307 12.28 8.31 6.58
C GLY A 307 10.90 7.78 6.20
N CYS A 308 10.29 6.89 7.01
CA CYS A 308 8.95 6.36 6.78
C CYS A 308 7.97 6.84 7.87
N SER A 309 6.96 7.60 7.45
CA SER A 309 5.99 8.32 8.29
C SER A 309 4.54 7.95 7.93
N ASP A 310 3.59 8.57 8.65
CA ASP A 310 2.15 8.48 8.40
C ASP A 310 1.63 7.02 8.29
N PRO A 311 1.87 6.18 9.32
CA PRO A 311 1.53 4.76 9.26
C PRO A 311 0.02 4.50 9.34
N SER A 312 -0.46 3.65 8.44
CA SER A 312 -1.79 3.02 8.52
C SER A 312 -1.61 1.52 8.76
N VAL A 313 -2.36 0.93 9.69
CA VAL A 313 -2.20 -0.48 10.09
C VAL A 313 -3.52 -1.24 10.04
N VAL A 314 -3.47 -2.49 9.60
CA VAL A 314 -4.60 -3.44 9.61
C VAL A 314 -4.16 -4.83 10.04
N GLU A 315 -5.10 -5.61 10.56
CA GLU A 315 -4.92 -7.05 10.72
C GLU A 315 -5.17 -7.73 9.37
N TRP A 316 -4.17 -8.48 8.92
CA TRP A 316 -4.21 -9.39 7.80
C TRP A 316 -4.19 -10.83 8.27
N ARG A 317 -4.56 -11.76 7.38
CA ARG A 317 -4.69 -13.21 7.59
C ARG A 317 -3.80 -13.78 8.70
N GLU A 318 -4.34 -14.72 9.47
CA GLU A 318 -3.61 -15.43 10.54
C GLU A 318 -3.05 -14.50 11.65
N GLY A 319 -3.68 -13.35 11.87
CA GLY A 319 -3.31 -12.42 12.95
C GLY A 319 -2.04 -11.62 12.67
N LYS A 320 -1.59 -11.54 11.41
CA LYS A 320 -0.46 -10.71 11.00
C LYS A 320 -0.89 -9.24 10.92
N LEU A 321 0.02 -8.33 11.24
CA LEU A 321 -0.17 -6.90 11.00
C LEU A 321 0.45 -6.51 9.67
N MET A 322 -0.27 -5.69 8.92
CA MET A 322 0.23 -5.00 7.73
C MET A 322 0.26 -3.51 8.00
N MET A 323 1.43 -2.88 7.86
CA MET A 323 1.62 -1.44 8.02
C MET A 323 2.03 -0.81 6.70
N MET A 324 1.28 0.18 6.24
CA MET A 324 1.63 1.00 5.08
C MET A 324 2.15 2.35 5.55
N THR A 325 3.28 2.79 5.01
CA THR A 325 3.93 4.08 5.36
C THR A 325 4.24 4.89 4.12
N ALA A 326 4.22 6.22 4.24
CA ALA A 326 4.78 7.12 3.25
C ALA A 326 6.28 7.32 3.54
N CYS A 327 7.16 7.16 2.55
CA CYS A 327 8.60 7.25 2.76
C CYS A 327 9.28 8.33 1.90
N ASP A 328 10.44 8.82 2.38
CA ASP A 328 11.23 9.89 1.77
C ASP A 328 11.73 9.57 0.35
N ASP A 329 11.78 8.30 -0.05
CA ASP A 329 12.13 7.87 -1.41
C ASP A 329 10.97 8.06 -2.41
N GLY A 330 9.86 8.65 -1.97
CA GLY A 330 8.67 8.92 -2.75
C GLY A 330 7.79 7.69 -2.93
N ARG A 331 8.18 6.50 -2.46
CA ARG A 331 7.36 5.29 -2.56
C ARG A 331 6.76 4.93 -1.22
N ARG A 332 5.52 4.45 -1.24
CA ARG A 332 4.94 3.85 -0.04
C ARG A 332 5.55 2.49 0.19
N ARG A 333 5.97 2.24 1.43
CA ARG A 333 6.48 0.94 1.85
C ARG A 333 5.43 0.22 2.68
N VAL A 334 5.34 -1.08 2.48
CA VAL A 334 4.40 -1.93 3.22
C VAL A 334 5.21 -2.96 3.98
N TYR A 335 4.95 -3.08 5.27
CA TYR A 335 5.64 -3.99 6.18
C TYR A 335 4.66 -4.99 6.77
N GLU A 336 5.12 -6.23 6.94
CA GLU A 336 4.39 -7.28 7.62
C GLU A 336 5.06 -7.65 8.95
N SER A 337 4.24 -8.00 9.94
CA SER A 337 4.69 -8.51 11.24
C SER A 337 3.74 -9.57 11.76
N GLY A 338 4.27 -10.77 12.05
CA GLY A 338 3.53 -11.84 12.72
C GLY A 338 3.68 -11.85 14.25
N ASP A 339 4.53 -10.97 14.78
CA ASP A 339 4.96 -10.93 16.18
C ASP A 339 4.61 -9.61 16.87
N LYS A 340 3.55 -8.93 16.38
CA LYS A 340 3.04 -7.65 16.92
C LYS A 340 4.13 -6.58 17.01
N GLY A 341 4.92 -6.49 15.96
CA GLY A 341 5.94 -5.47 15.75
C GLY A 341 7.25 -5.74 16.48
N ASP A 342 7.52 -6.95 16.97
CA ASP A 342 8.86 -7.30 17.45
C ASP A 342 9.88 -7.29 16.29
N SER A 343 9.44 -7.72 15.11
CA SER A 343 10.15 -7.57 13.85
C SER A 343 9.20 -7.15 12.71
N TRP A 344 9.73 -6.39 11.76
CA TRP A 344 9.01 -5.97 10.55
C TRP A 344 9.78 -6.43 9.32
N THR A 345 9.08 -7.05 8.37
CA THR A 345 9.63 -7.43 7.07
C THR A 345 8.97 -6.58 5.99
N GLU A 346 9.75 -5.92 5.14
CA GLU A 346 9.19 -5.18 4.01
C GLU A 346 8.57 -6.18 3.01
N ALA A 347 7.30 -5.98 2.63
CA ALA A 347 6.53 -6.85 1.74
C ALA A 347 6.92 -6.66 0.26
N LEU A 348 8.21 -6.84 -0.04
CA LEU A 348 8.83 -6.61 -1.35
C LEU A 348 8.26 -7.52 -2.45
N GLY A 349 7.74 -8.70 -2.09
CA GLY A 349 7.11 -9.64 -3.02
C GLY A 349 5.63 -9.36 -3.32
N ALA A 350 5.05 -8.32 -2.74
CA ALA A 350 3.62 -8.02 -2.92
C ALA A 350 3.37 -6.51 -3.06
N LEU A 351 3.22 -5.80 -1.94
CA LEU A 351 2.62 -4.46 -1.92
C LEU A 351 3.64 -3.33 -1.74
N SER A 352 4.84 -3.64 -1.22
CA SER A 352 5.80 -2.58 -0.95
C SER A 352 6.27 -1.94 -2.25
N ARG A 353 6.36 -0.61 -2.25
CA ARG A 353 6.82 0.22 -3.36
C ARG A 353 5.93 0.15 -4.61
N VAL A 354 4.73 -0.41 -4.50
CA VAL A 354 3.73 -0.37 -5.59
C VAL A 354 3.27 1.06 -5.83
N TRP A 355 2.86 1.77 -4.78
CA TRP A 355 2.35 3.14 -4.92
C TRP A 355 3.47 4.16 -4.76
N GLY A 356 3.70 4.93 -5.82
CA GLY A 356 4.71 5.98 -5.88
C GLY A 356 4.09 7.37 -5.78
N ASN A 357 4.95 8.33 -5.49
CA ASN A 357 4.72 9.75 -5.65
C ASN A 357 5.95 10.34 -6.36
N LYS A 358 5.76 10.88 -7.57
CA LYS A 358 6.86 11.43 -8.40
C LYS A 358 7.37 12.80 -7.97
N HIS A 359 6.81 13.43 -6.94
CA HIS A 359 7.19 14.80 -6.61
C HIS A 359 8.68 14.92 -6.20
N THR A 360 9.44 15.69 -6.98
CA THR A 360 10.78 16.15 -6.62
C THR A 360 10.67 17.31 -5.62
N GLY A 361 10.65 17.00 -4.33
CA GLY A 361 10.61 17.99 -3.23
C GLY A 361 10.16 17.35 -1.91
N ASN A 362 10.27 18.11 -0.80
CA ASN A 362 9.80 17.72 0.54
C ASN A 362 8.25 17.67 0.61
N VAL A 363 7.59 16.94 -0.29
CA VAL A 363 6.15 16.69 -0.18
C VAL A 363 5.96 15.72 0.98
N LYS A 364 5.38 16.22 2.07
CA LYS A 364 5.06 15.40 3.23
C LYS A 364 4.15 14.26 2.80
N GLY A 365 4.52 13.04 3.17
CA GLY A 365 3.63 11.90 3.08
C GLY A 365 2.26 12.21 3.68
N VAL A 366 1.23 11.60 3.12
CA VAL A 366 -0.15 11.73 3.60
C VAL A 366 -0.66 10.35 3.98
N GLY A 367 -1.34 10.30 5.14
CA GLY A 367 -1.95 9.06 5.64
C GLY A 367 -2.93 8.47 4.65
N SER A 368 -2.89 7.15 4.50
CA SER A 368 -3.76 6.39 3.62
C SER A 368 -4.98 5.87 4.36
N GLY A 369 -6.13 5.85 3.69
CA GLY A 369 -7.24 5.02 4.15
C GLY A 369 -6.89 3.57 3.87
N LEU A 370 -6.92 2.71 4.89
CA LEU A 370 -6.59 1.30 4.78
C LEU A 370 -7.59 0.50 5.62
N SER A 371 -8.23 -0.48 4.99
CA SER A 371 -9.20 -1.35 5.64
C SER A 371 -9.08 -2.78 5.11
N THR A 372 -9.42 -3.76 5.94
CA THR A 372 -9.55 -5.17 5.51
C THR A 372 -11.01 -5.60 5.52
N ALA A 373 -11.36 -6.48 4.59
CA ALA A 373 -12.71 -6.98 4.43
C ALA A 373 -12.67 -8.44 3.94
N LYS A 374 -13.76 -9.17 4.20
CA LYS A 374 -14.03 -10.45 3.55
C LYS A 374 -15.24 -10.28 2.65
N ILE A 375 -15.00 -10.14 1.35
CA ILE A 375 -16.03 -9.86 0.33
C ILE A 375 -16.05 -11.05 -0.64
N GLU A 376 -17.23 -11.58 -0.96
CA GLU A 376 -17.38 -12.77 -1.82
C GLU A 376 -16.49 -13.96 -1.39
N ASN A 377 -16.37 -14.18 -0.07
CA ASN A 377 -15.50 -15.18 0.56
C ASN A 377 -13.98 -15.02 0.33
N ARG A 378 -13.51 -13.88 -0.19
CA ARG A 378 -12.09 -13.56 -0.35
C ARG A 378 -11.67 -12.48 0.65
N ASP A 379 -10.57 -12.72 1.36
CA ASP A 379 -9.97 -11.70 2.21
C ASP A 379 -9.22 -10.69 1.33
N VAL A 380 -9.54 -9.41 1.50
CA VAL A 380 -9.02 -8.29 0.71
C VAL A 380 -8.62 -7.10 1.58
N MET A 381 -7.69 -6.31 1.07
CA MET A 381 -7.36 -4.96 1.53
C MET A 381 -7.93 -3.94 0.55
N LEU A 382 -8.53 -2.90 1.10
CA LEU A 382 -9.01 -1.72 0.39
C LEU A 382 -8.14 -0.53 0.80
N VAL A 383 -7.63 0.21 -0.18
CA VAL A 383 -6.70 1.32 0.07
C VAL A 383 -7.17 2.57 -0.67
N THR A 384 -7.22 3.73 -0.01
CA THR A 384 -7.44 5.02 -0.67
C THR A 384 -6.17 5.84 -0.72
N LEU A 385 -5.74 6.20 -1.93
CA LEU A 385 -4.50 6.94 -2.19
C LEU A 385 -4.67 7.99 -3.29
N PRO A 386 -4.05 9.17 -3.16
CA PRO A 386 -4.05 10.15 -4.24
C PRO A 386 -3.22 9.64 -5.42
N VAL A 387 -3.76 9.81 -6.62
CA VAL A 387 -3.12 9.62 -7.91
C VAL A 387 -2.93 10.99 -8.53
N TYR A 388 -1.69 11.31 -8.88
CA TYR A 388 -1.33 12.64 -9.33
C TYR A 388 -1.36 12.71 -10.86
N SER A 389 -2.06 13.73 -11.39
CA SER A 389 -2.12 13.96 -12.83
C SER A 389 -1.45 15.29 -13.19
N ASN A 390 -0.58 15.25 -14.21
CA ASN A 390 0.14 16.41 -14.72
C ASN A 390 -0.72 17.28 -15.65
N ARG A 391 -1.89 17.74 -15.18
CA ARG A 391 -2.72 18.70 -15.91
C ARG A 391 -2.22 20.12 -15.62
N LYS A 392 -1.59 20.74 -16.65
CA LYS A 392 -1.17 22.15 -16.78
C LYS A 392 -1.27 23.00 -15.49
N GLY A 393 -0.17 23.06 -14.73
CA GLY A 393 0.15 24.23 -13.89
C GLY A 393 -0.04 24.09 -12.39
N ASN A 394 -0.67 23.04 -11.86
CA ASN A 394 -0.61 22.62 -10.46
C ASN A 394 -1.09 21.16 -10.38
N GLU A 395 -0.19 20.25 -10.02
CA GLU A 395 -0.49 18.81 -9.90
C GLU A 395 -1.44 18.59 -8.71
N LYS A 396 -2.64 18.08 -8.98
CA LYS A 396 -3.66 17.76 -7.97
C LYS A 396 -3.69 16.25 -7.73
N GLY A 397 -3.81 15.83 -6.47
CA GLY A 397 -4.02 14.43 -6.12
C GLY A 397 -5.51 14.07 -6.17
N GLU A 398 -5.92 13.30 -7.18
CA GLU A 398 -7.26 12.70 -7.24
C GLU A 398 -7.25 11.43 -6.39
N LEU A 399 -8.12 11.33 -5.39
CA LEU A 399 -8.16 10.16 -4.51
C LEU A 399 -8.76 8.96 -5.26
N HIS A 400 -8.04 7.85 -5.33
CA HIS A 400 -8.49 6.60 -5.92
C HIS A 400 -8.70 5.52 -4.85
N LEU A 401 -9.60 4.57 -5.12
CA LEU A 401 -9.74 3.33 -4.37
C LEU A 401 -8.99 2.19 -5.09
N TRP A 402 -8.15 1.50 -4.34
CA TRP A 402 -7.40 0.33 -4.78
C TRP A 402 -7.88 -0.92 -4.04
N LEU A 403 -7.93 -2.03 -4.75
CA LEU A 403 -8.28 -3.36 -4.24
C LEU A 403 -7.07 -4.29 -4.35
N THR A 404 -6.77 -5.04 -3.30
CA THR A 404 -5.79 -6.12 -3.37
C THR A 404 -6.12 -7.28 -2.44
N ASP A 405 -5.76 -8.50 -2.83
CA ASP A 405 -5.80 -9.70 -1.99
C ASP A 405 -4.39 -10.16 -1.54
N ASN A 406 -3.43 -9.23 -1.58
CA ASN A 406 -1.98 -9.44 -1.39
C ASN A 406 -1.30 -10.22 -2.55
N THR A 407 -1.96 -10.34 -3.70
CA THR A 407 -1.39 -10.92 -4.93
C THR A 407 -1.78 -10.07 -6.13
N HIS A 408 -3.09 -9.94 -6.37
CA HIS A 408 -3.67 -9.10 -7.41
C HIS A 408 -3.86 -7.68 -6.88
N ILE A 409 -3.73 -6.69 -7.76
CA ILE A 409 -3.97 -5.28 -7.46
C ILE A 409 -4.80 -4.68 -8.59
N ALA A 410 -5.90 -4.02 -8.26
CA ALA A 410 -6.75 -3.32 -9.21
C ALA A 410 -7.05 -1.89 -8.74
N ASP A 411 -6.96 -0.94 -9.67
CA ASP A 411 -7.52 0.41 -9.49
C ASP A 411 -9.03 0.35 -9.75
N ILE A 412 -9.83 0.58 -8.70
CA ILE A 412 -11.29 0.60 -8.80
C ILE A 412 -11.78 1.93 -9.38
N GLY A 413 -10.93 2.96 -9.32
CA GLY A 413 -11.14 4.28 -9.87
C GLY A 413 -11.30 5.37 -8.82
N PRO A 414 -11.68 6.58 -9.27
CA PRO A 414 -11.71 7.76 -8.43
C PRO A 414 -12.80 7.72 -7.37
N VAL A 415 -12.49 8.38 -6.26
CA VAL A 415 -13.32 8.58 -5.07
C VAL A 415 -13.63 10.07 -4.87
N SER A 416 -12.65 10.94 -5.11
CA SER A 416 -12.84 12.40 -5.03
C SER A 416 -13.32 12.98 -6.36
N GLY A 417 -13.81 14.23 -6.32
CA GLY A 417 -14.13 14.95 -7.56
C GLY A 417 -12.87 15.31 -8.36
N ASN A 418 -12.99 15.36 -9.70
CA ASN A 418 -11.88 15.61 -10.63
C ASN A 418 -11.11 16.93 -10.42
N ASP A 419 -11.73 17.91 -9.75
CA ASP A 419 -11.14 19.23 -9.48
C ASP A 419 -10.58 19.36 -8.06
N GLU A 420 -10.72 18.32 -7.24
CA GLU A 420 -10.28 18.31 -5.85
C GLU A 420 -8.79 17.90 -5.75
N ASP A 421 -8.08 18.51 -4.80
CA ASP A 421 -6.72 18.11 -4.44
C ASP A 421 -6.76 17.51 -3.04
N VAL A 422 -6.51 16.20 -2.94
CA VAL A 422 -6.67 15.42 -1.72
C VAL A 422 -5.33 15.21 -1.02
N ALA A 423 -5.34 15.37 0.31
CA ALA A 423 -4.19 15.11 1.17
C ALA A 423 -4.33 13.74 1.87
N ALA A 424 -4.80 13.69 3.11
CA ALA A 424 -4.99 12.44 3.85
C ALA A 424 -6.40 11.86 3.69
N SER A 425 -6.54 10.55 3.88
CA SER A 425 -7.83 9.86 3.86
C SER A 425 -7.96 8.79 4.94
N SER A 426 -9.20 8.41 5.26
CA SER A 426 -9.57 7.29 6.11
C SER A 426 -10.65 6.47 5.39
N LEU A 427 -10.65 5.16 5.60
CA LEU A 427 -11.55 4.23 4.94
C LEU A 427 -12.15 3.29 5.98
N LEU A 428 -13.46 3.09 5.92
CA LEU A 428 -14.19 2.17 6.78
C LEU A 428 -15.05 1.25 5.91
N TYR A 429 -14.80 -0.05 6.02
CA TYR A 429 -15.71 -1.08 5.51
C TYR A 429 -16.50 -1.66 6.67
N LYS A 430 -17.81 -1.70 6.51
CA LYS A 430 -18.75 -2.29 7.45
C LYS A 430 -19.40 -3.49 6.78
N SER A 431 -19.17 -4.66 7.34
CA SER A 431 -19.93 -5.86 6.97
C SER A 431 -21.28 -5.81 7.66
N ALA A 432 -22.33 -6.19 6.92
CA ALA A 432 -23.58 -6.57 7.57
C ALA A 432 -23.33 -7.85 8.39
N GLY A 433 -24.20 -8.20 9.33
CA GLY A 433 -24.17 -9.55 9.94
C GLY A 433 -24.43 -10.66 8.91
N SER A 434 -25.11 -11.74 9.31
CA SER A 434 -25.43 -12.86 8.43
C SER A 434 -26.20 -12.52 7.14
N ASP A 435 -26.73 -11.30 7.01
CA ASP A 435 -27.50 -10.84 5.87
C ASP A 435 -26.66 -9.91 4.98
N ASN A 436 -26.08 -10.44 3.89
CA ASN A 436 -25.15 -9.78 2.96
C ASN A 436 -25.66 -8.50 2.24
N ASN A 437 -26.84 -7.97 2.58
CA ASN A 437 -27.48 -6.85 1.88
C ASN A 437 -27.16 -5.47 2.46
N ASN A 438 -26.39 -5.36 3.55
CA ASN A 438 -26.07 -4.08 4.20
C ASN A 438 -24.57 -3.75 4.26
N GLU A 439 -23.75 -4.36 3.40
CA GLU A 439 -22.33 -3.99 3.29
C GLU A 439 -22.18 -2.52 2.87
N LYS A 440 -21.32 -1.79 3.58
CA LYS A 440 -21.13 -0.36 3.36
C LYS A 440 -19.66 0.00 3.36
N LEU A 441 -19.26 0.86 2.44
CA LEU A 441 -17.91 1.39 2.32
C LEU A 441 -17.96 2.92 2.33
N VAL A 442 -17.20 3.55 3.21
CA VAL A 442 -17.15 5.01 3.37
C VAL A 442 -15.70 5.47 3.40
N ALA A 443 -15.42 6.53 2.64
CA ALA A 443 -14.17 7.27 2.73
C ALA A 443 -14.41 8.64 3.37
N LEU A 444 -13.43 9.11 4.13
CA LEU A 444 -13.35 10.46 4.68
C LEU A 444 -12.00 11.04 4.27
N TYR A 445 -11.97 12.19 3.61
CA TYR A 445 -10.71 12.75 3.11
C TYR A 445 -10.60 14.26 3.25
N GLU A 446 -9.35 14.72 3.38
CA GLU A 446 -8.98 16.13 3.38
C GLU A 446 -9.03 16.69 1.95
N LYS A 447 -9.77 17.78 1.77
CA LYS A 447 -9.87 18.50 0.50
C LYS A 447 -9.20 19.85 0.63
N LYS A 448 -8.20 20.14 -0.21
CA LYS A 448 -7.61 21.48 -0.28
C LYS A 448 -8.54 22.43 -1.03
N LYS A 449 -8.74 23.64 -0.49
CA LYS A 449 -9.43 24.70 -1.25
C LYS A 449 -8.52 25.26 -2.34
N GLY A 450 -9.11 25.60 -3.49
CA GLY A 450 -8.40 26.26 -4.59
C GLY A 450 -8.09 27.73 -4.29
N GLY A 451 -7.11 28.30 -5.00
CA GLY A 451 -6.85 29.76 -4.98
C GLY A 451 -5.77 30.26 -4.01
N GLY A 452 -4.88 29.39 -3.52
CA GLY A 452 -3.76 29.80 -2.64
C GLY A 452 -4.15 29.96 -1.16
N GLU A 453 -5.41 29.67 -0.80
CA GLU A 453 -5.82 29.59 0.59
C GLU A 453 -5.28 28.31 1.27
N SER A 454 -4.80 28.44 2.51
CA SER A 454 -4.29 27.34 3.33
C SER A 454 -5.38 26.52 4.02
N SER A 455 -6.66 26.71 3.64
CA SER A 455 -7.79 26.00 4.26
C SER A 455 -8.06 24.66 3.59
N LEU A 456 -8.27 23.65 4.43
CA LEU A 456 -8.65 22.28 4.09
C LEU A 456 -10.07 22.05 4.62
N GLY A 457 -10.95 21.60 3.74
CA GLY A 457 -12.23 21.01 4.09
C GLY A 457 -12.09 19.50 4.34
N MET A 458 -13.17 18.90 4.82
CA MET A 458 -13.26 17.45 5.03
C MET A 458 -14.49 16.93 4.29
N VAL A 459 -14.33 15.90 3.48
CA VAL A 459 -15.42 15.34 2.67
C VAL A 459 -15.62 13.88 3.05
N SER A 460 -16.87 13.51 3.33
CA SER A 460 -17.31 12.12 3.48
C SER A 460 -17.98 11.66 2.18
N VAL A 461 -17.66 10.45 1.74
CA VAL A 461 -18.21 9.85 0.51
C VAL A 461 -18.58 8.40 0.76
N ARG A 462 -19.77 8.01 0.29
CA ARG A 462 -20.19 6.62 0.26
C ARG A 462 -19.80 5.98 -1.06
N LEU A 463 -19.12 4.86 -0.94
CA LEU A 463 -18.48 4.20 -2.07
C LEU A 463 -19.35 3.04 -2.59
N THR A 464 -20.65 3.27 -2.77
CA THR A 464 -21.59 2.21 -3.21
C THR A 464 -21.24 1.72 -4.61
N ALA A 465 -20.98 2.63 -5.55
CA ALA A 465 -20.60 2.27 -6.92
C ALA A 465 -19.23 1.58 -6.98
N GLN A 466 -18.25 2.06 -6.20
CA GLN A 466 -16.92 1.46 -6.13
C GLN A 466 -16.97 0.10 -5.45
N LEU A 467 -17.78 -0.10 -4.40
CA LEU A 467 -17.99 -1.40 -3.75
C LEU A 467 -18.62 -2.40 -4.72
N GLN A 468 -19.56 -1.97 -5.57
CA GLN A 468 -20.11 -2.83 -6.62
C GLN A 468 -19.03 -3.25 -7.63
N ARG A 469 -18.17 -2.31 -8.07
CA ARG A 469 -17.01 -2.63 -8.93
C ARG A 469 -16.03 -3.57 -8.26
N VAL A 470 -15.78 -3.43 -6.96
CA VAL A 470 -14.95 -4.38 -6.18
C VAL A 470 -15.52 -5.79 -6.31
N LYS A 471 -16.84 -5.98 -6.15
CA LYS A 471 -17.48 -7.30 -6.32
C LYS A 471 -17.31 -7.86 -7.74
N GLU A 472 -17.43 -7.01 -8.76
CA GLU A 472 -17.23 -7.40 -10.17
C GLU A 472 -15.80 -7.84 -10.46
N VAL A 473 -14.81 -7.12 -9.92
CA VAL A 473 -13.39 -7.48 -10.02
C VAL A 473 -13.11 -8.80 -9.31
N LEU A 474 -13.60 -8.98 -8.08
CA LEU A 474 -13.43 -10.23 -7.33
C LEU A 474 -14.07 -11.44 -8.03
N ALA A 475 -15.26 -11.25 -8.62
CA ALA A 475 -15.91 -12.27 -9.43
C ALA A 475 -15.07 -12.61 -10.67
N THR A 476 -14.41 -11.64 -11.27
CA THR A 476 -13.49 -11.86 -12.40
C THR A 476 -12.26 -12.64 -11.96
N TRP A 477 -11.59 -12.24 -10.88
CA TRP A 477 -10.43 -12.97 -10.33
C TRP A 477 -10.78 -14.43 -10.06
N LYS A 478 -11.92 -14.69 -9.43
CA LYS A 478 -12.40 -16.06 -9.18
C LYS A 478 -12.60 -16.87 -10.47
N LYS A 479 -13.21 -16.28 -11.51
CA LYS A 479 -13.38 -16.97 -12.81
C LYS A 479 -12.04 -17.30 -13.48
N VAL A 480 -11.03 -16.44 -13.29
CA VAL A 480 -9.69 -16.69 -13.83
C VAL A 480 -8.99 -17.76 -13.01
N ASP A 481 -9.06 -17.72 -11.68
CA ASP A 481 -8.57 -18.78 -10.78
C ASP A 481 -9.17 -20.14 -11.17
N ASP A 482 -10.49 -20.20 -11.39
CA ASP A 482 -11.21 -21.40 -11.82
C ASP A 482 -10.77 -21.90 -13.20
N ARG A 483 -10.34 -21.01 -14.10
CA ARG A 483 -9.78 -21.39 -15.42
C ARG A 483 -8.35 -21.91 -15.30
N VAL A 484 -7.50 -21.21 -14.56
CA VAL A 484 -6.10 -21.58 -14.35
C VAL A 484 -6.00 -22.90 -13.59
N SER A 485 -6.88 -23.17 -12.62
CA SER A 485 -6.91 -24.44 -11.88
C SER A 485 -7.10 -25.67 -12.79
N LYS A 486 -7.69 -25.50 -13.99
CA LYS A 486 -7.83 -26.57 -14.99
C LYS A 486 -6.50 -26.94 -15.66
N LEU A 487 -5.44 -26.16 -15.49
CA LEU A 487 -4.07 -26.55 -15.86
C LEU A 487 -3.51 -27.64 -14.93
N CYS A 488 -4.22 -28.05 -13.89
CA CYS A 488 -3.78 -29.18 -13.08
C CYS A 488 -4.99 -29.81 -12.39
N PRO A 489 -5.84 -30.52 -13.15
CA PRO A 489 -7.02 -31.13 -12.59
C PRO A 489 -6.61 -32.17 -11.55
N SER A 490 -7.16 -32.07 -10.35
CA SER A 490 -6.93 -33.05 -9.29
C SER A 490 -7.43 -34.42 -9.79
N THR A 491 -6.52 -35.34 -10.09
CA THR A 491 -6.90 -36.68 -10.53
C THR A 491 -7.45 -37.48 -9.36
N ALA A 492 -8.77 -37.61 -9.28
CA ALA A 492 -9.46 -38.42 -8.26
C ALA A 492 -9.27 -39.95 -8.45
N ALA A 493 -8.33 -40.43 -9.28
CA ALA A 493 -8.15 -41.86 -9.52
C ALA A 493 -6.71 -42.27 -9.89
N LYS A 494 -6.15 -43.17 -9.07
CA LYS A 494 -5.11 -44.20 -9.32
C LYS A 494 -3.67 -43.79 -9.67
N ASN A 495 -2.83 -43.68 -8.63
CA ASN A 495 -1.71 -44.59 -8.30
C ASN A 495 -0.68 -43.86 -7.40
N PRO A 496 -0.09 -44.48 -6.35
CA PRO A 496 0.65 -43.73 -5.31
C PRO A 496 2.11 -43.39 -5.66
N SER A 497 2.58 -43.50 -6.91
CA SER A 497 4.02 -43.64 -7.19
C SER A 497 4.66 -42.64 -8.15
N THR A 498 4.12 -41.44 -8.40
CA THR A 498 4.86 -40.40 -9.12
C THR A 498 4.74 -39.05 -8.45
N SER A 499 5.88 -38.41 -8.15
CA SER A 499 6.01 -37.13 -7.42
C SER A 499 5.46 -35.89 -8.14
N ASN A 500 4.54 -36.06 -9.09
CA ASN A 500 4.02 -35.02 -10.00
C ASN A 500 2.51 -34.78 -9.80
N ASP A 501 2.02 -35.02 -8.58
CA ASP A 501 0.58 -35.02 -8.29
C ASP A 501 0.04 -33.57 -8.19
N CYS A 502 -0.92 -33.22 -9.05
CA CYS A 502 -1.57 -31.90 -9.10
C CYS A 502 -2.22 -31.48 -7.77
N SER A 503 -2.57 -32.47 -6.93
CA SER A 503 -3.18 -32.27 -5.62
C SER A 503 -2.28 -31.52 -4.63
N ALA A 504 -0.95 -31.57 -4.81
CA ALA A 504 0.02 -30.97 -3.89
C ALA A 504 0.42 -29.53 -4.28
N VAL A 505 0.22 -29.11 -5.54
CA VAL A 505 0.69 -27.82 -6.07
C VAL A 505 -0.46 -26.85 -6.26
N LYS A 506 -0.46 -25.75 -5.50
CA LYS A 506 -1.41 -24.64 -5.69
C LYS A 506 -0.93 -23.72 -6.82
N ILE A 507 -1.34 -23.99 -8.05
CA ILE A 507 -0.91 -23.23 -9.23
C ILE A 507 -1.36 -21.76 -9.21
N THR A 508 -2.45 -21.42 -8.52
CA THR A 508 -2.86 -20.02 -8.39
C THR A 508 -2.10 -19.27 -7.29
N ASP A 509 -1.31 -19.97 -6.46
CA ASP A 509 -0.58 -19.33 -5.37
C ASP A 509 0.55 -18.46 -5.92
N GLY A 510 0.48 -17.16 -5.64
CA GLY A 510 1.40 -16.16 -6.14
C GLY A 510 1.26 -15.83 -7.64
N LEU A 511 0.23 -16.34 -8.34
CA LEU A 511 -0.06 -15.96 -9.71
C LEU A 511 -0.69 -14.56 -9.71
N VAL A 512 -0.04 -13.59 -10.35
CA VAL A 512 -0.47 -12.18 -10.35
C VAL A 512 -1.10 -11.75 -11.68
N GLY A 513 -0.58 -12.26 -12.80
CA GLY A 513 -1.01 -11.85 -14.13
C GLY A 513 -1.13 -13.03 -15.08
N PHE A 514 -2.08 -12.95 -16.01
CA PHE A 514 -2.33 -13.99 -17.00
C PHE A 514 -2.70 -13.38 -18.36
N LEU A 515 -1.85 -13.58 -19.37
CA LEU A 515 -2.15 -13.21 -20.76
C LEU A 515 -2.54 -14.46 -21.56
N SER A 516 -3.76 -14.44 -22.10
CA SER A 516 -4.37 -15.57 -22.83
C SER A 516 -5.03 -15.07 -24.12
N GLY A 517 -6.29 -15.39 -24.41
CA GLY A 517 -6.96 -15.00 -25.66
C GLY A 517 -7.45 -13.55 -25.73
N SER A 518 -7.32 -12.74 -24.69
CA SER A 518 -7.85 -11.36 -24.66
C SER A 518 -6.97 -10.33 -25.38
N PHE A 519 -6.70 -10.56 -26.67
CA PHE A 519 -5.99 -9.62 -27.53
C PHE A 519 -6.97 -8.81 -28.41
N SER A 520 -6.77 -7.48 -28.46
CA SER A 520 -7.48 -6.55 -29.36
C SER A 520 -6.55 -5.39 -29.71
N ASP A 521 -6.54 -5.00 -30.98
CA ASP A 521 -5.71 -3.91 -31.50
C ASP A 521 -4.21 -4.12 -31.22
N ASP A 522 -3.63 -3.36 -30.31
CA ASP A 522 -2.27 -3.49 -29.80
C ASP A 522 -2.22 -3.85 -28.31
N THR A 523 -3.36 -4.21 -27.72
CA THR A 523 -3.49 -4.47 -26.28
C THR A 523 -3.75 -5.95 -26.04
N TRP A 524 -2.81 -6.59 -25.36
CA TRP A 524 -2.98 -7.94 -24.81
C TRP A 524 -3.40 -7.82 -23.34
N ARG A 525 -4.69 -8.02 -23.10
CA ARG A 525 -5.31 -7.75 -21.80
C ARG A 525 -4.97 -8.84 -20.79
N ASP A 526 -4.63 -8.40 -19.58
CA ASP A 526 -4.48 -9.28 -18.42
C ASP A 526 -5.86 -9.74 -17.93
N GLU A 527 -6.04 -11.06 -17.86
CA GLU A 527 -7.28 -11.70 -17.47
C GLU A 527 -7.65 -11.36 -16.02
N TYR A 528 -6.67 -11.11 -15.14
CA TYR A 528 -6.88 -10.64 -13.77
C TYR A 528 -7.17 -9.14 -13.65
N LEU A 529 -7.31 -8.42 -14.77
CA LEU A 529 -7.55 -6.96 -14.80
C LEU A 529 -6.42 -6.15 -14.13
N GLY A 530 -5.23 -6.73 -14.00
CA GLY A 530 -4.04 -6.04 -13.51
C GLY A 530 -3.47 -5.13 -14.59
N VAL A 531 -2.32 -5.52 -15.13
CA VAL A 531 -1.55 -4.68 -16.06
C VAL A 531 -1.62 -5.29 -17.44
N ASN A 532 -2.07 -4.56 -18.46
CA ASN A 532 -2.09 -5.08 -19.83
C ASN A 532 -0.69 -5.01 -20.46
N ALA A 533 -0.39 -5.94 -21.37
CA ALA A 533 0.78 -5.83 -22.24
C ALA A 533 0.44 -5.06 -23.52
N THR A 534 1.41 -4.28 -24.02
CA THR A 534 1.29 -3.54 -25.27
C THR A 534 2.10 -4.24 -26.35
N VAL A 535 1.46 -4.57 -27.47
CA VAL A 535 2.10 -5.14 -28.64
C VAL A 535 2.75 -4.03 -29.46
N LYS A 536 4.06 -4.17 -29.68
CA LYS A 536 4.88 -3.34 -30.55
C LYS A 536 5.14 -4.08 -31.86
N LYS A 537 5.41 -3.32 -32.92
CA LYS A 537 5.71 -3.87 -34.24
C LYS A 537 6.81 -3.08 -34.93
N GLY A 538 7.69 -3.78 -35.63
CA GLY A 538 8.59 -3.17 -36.60
C GLY A 538 7.86 -2.70 -37.86
N THR A 539 8.60 -2.20 -38.84
CA THR A 539 8.04 -1.62 -40.09
C THR A 539 7.04 -2.54 -40.81
N ASN A 540 7.30 -3.86 -40.80
CA ASN A 540 6.43 -4.88 -41.42
C ASN A 540 5.87 -5.87 -40.37
N GLY A 541 5.89 -5.51 -39.09
CA GLY A 541 5.50 -6.41 -38.02
C GLY A 541 3.99 -6.61 -37.95
N VAL A 542 3.57 -7.86 -37.73
CA VAL A 542 2.17 -8.26 -37.56
C VAL A 542 2.03 -9.09 -36.29
N ALA A 543 0.95 -8.84 -35.55
CA ALA A 543 0.51 -9.66 -34.45
C ALA A 543 -0.93 -10.12 -34.69
N THR A 544 -1.17 -11.41 -34.54
CA THR A 544 -2.49 -12.03 -34.78
C THR A 544 -2.93 -12.74 -33.51
N GLY A 545 -4.09 -12.36 -32.99
CA GLY A 545 -4.71 -13.00 -31.82
C GLY A 545 -5.37 -14.33 -32.15
N TYR A 546 -5.31 -15.25 -31.19
CA TYR A 546 -5.96 -16.56 -31.20
C TYR A 546 -6.76 -16.75 -29.91
N ALA A 547 -7.44 -17.89 -29.77
CA ALA A 547 -8.30 -18.17 -28.63
C ALA A 547 -7.56 -18.21 -27.27
N ASP A 548 -6.25 -18.47 -27.28
CA ASP A 548 -5.41 -18.73 -26.11
C ASP A 548 -4.06 -17.99 -26.13
N GLY A 549 -3.82 -17.11 -27.12
CA GLY A 549 -2.60 -16.31 -27.19
C GLY A 549 -2.44 -15.49 -28.47
N VAL A 550 -1.19 -15.15 -28.79
CA VAL A 550 -0.84 -14.25 -29.90
C VAL A 550 0.32 -14.81 -30.69
N THR A 551 0.23 -14.74 -32.02
CA THR A 551 1.34 -15.02 -32.93
C THR A 551 1.98 -13.71 -33.36
N PHE A 552 3.29 -13.63 -33.20
CA PHE A 552 4.13 -12.49 -33.52
C PHE A 552 5.00 -12.78 -34.74
N HIS A 553 5.04 -11.86 -35.69
CA HIS A 553 5.93 -11.89 -36.85
C HIS A 553 6.49 -10.48 -37.05
N GLY A 554 7.75 -10.25 -36.66
CA GLY A 554 8.34 -8.90 -36.61
C GLY A 554 7.66 -7.95 -35.61
N ALA A 555 6.90 -8.53 -34.66
CA ALA A 555 6.20 -7.87 -33.57
C ALA A 555 6.57 -8.54 -32.24
N TRP A 556 6.26 -7.90 -31.11
CA TRP A 556 6.47 -8.44 -29.77
C TRP A 556 5.52 -7.76 -28.79
N ALA A 557 5.31 -8.35 -27.61
CA ALA A 557 4.58 -7.72 -26.52
C ALA A 557 5.54 -7.21 -25.44
N GLU A 558 5.26 -6.01 -24.92
CA GLU A 558 5.91 -5.43 -23.75
C GLU A 558 4.91 -5.42 -22.59
N TRP A 559 5.20 -6.17 -21.53
CA TRP A 559 4.39 -6.24 -20.32
C TRP A 559 5.04 -5.39 -19.22
N PRO A 560 4.51 -4.20 -18.90
CA PRO A 560 5.27 -3.20 -18.17
C PRO A 560 5.45 -3.53 -16.68
N VAL A 561 6.60 -3.17 -16.14
CA VAL A 561 6.99 -3.27 -14.72
C VAL A 561 7.32 -1.86 -14.21
N GLY A 562 8.56 -1.40 -14.37
CA GLY A 562 8.97 -0.04 -14.08
C GLY A 562 8.39 0.99 -15.04
N SER A 563 8.12 0.60 -16.28
CA SER A 563 7.50 1.46 -17.30
C SER A 563 6.03 1.78 -17.05
N GLN A 564 5.39 1.17 -16.02
CA GLN A 564 4.08 1.61 -15.52
C GLN A 564 4.13 3.04 -14.95
N GLY A 565 5.33 3.52 -14.58
CA GLY A 565 5.54 4.89 -14.15
C GLY A 565 5.50 5.02 -12.63
N GLU A 566 4.54 5.81 -12.14
CA GLU A 566 4.43 6.17 -10.71
C GLU A 566 3.94 4.99 -9.87
N ASN A 567 2.76 4.46 -10.19
CA ASN A 567 2.24 3.23 -9.59
C ASN A 567 2.78 2.03 -10.39
N GLN A 568 3.47 1.12 -9.71
CA GLN A 568 4.13 -0.05 -10.29
C GLN A 568 3.60 -1.33 -9.64
N LEU A 569 2.49 -1.84 -10.13
CA LEU A 569 1.82 -3.03 -9.58
C LEU A 569 2.73 -4.26 -9.60
N TYR A 570 3.66 -4.32 -10.57
CA TYR A 570 4.60 -5.45 -10.71
C TYR A 570 5.98 -5.16 -10.12
N HIS A 571 6.09 -4.18 -9.20
CA HIS A 571 7.36 -3.83 -8.55
C HIS A 571 8.05 -5.03 -7.88
N PHE A 572 7.28 -6.05 -7.45
CA PHE A 572 7.79 -7.31 -6.90
C PHE A 572 8.81 -8.01 -7.81
N ALA A 573 8.69 -7.83 -9.13
CA ALA A 573 9.55 -8.48 -10.12
C ALA A 573 11.02 -8.05 -10.00
N ASN A 574 11.31 -6.93 -9.33
CA ASN A 574 12.69 -6.54 -9.02
C ASN A 574 13.36 -7.48 -8.00
N TYR A 575 12.59 -8.27 -7.26
CA TYR A 575 13.07 -9.15 -6.20
C TYR A 575 12.85 -10.62 -6.54
N ASN A 576 11.62 -10.98 -6.88
CA ASN A 576 11.22 -12.36 -7.11
C ASN A 576 10.17 -12.40 -8.20
N PHE A 577 10.35 -13.26 -9.22
CA PHE A 577 9.26 -13.59 -10.13
C PHE A 577 9.49 -14.94 -10.81
N THR A 578 8.40 -15.49 -11.35
CA THR A 578 8.45 -16.51 -12.39
C THR A 578 7.57 -16.09 -13.55
N LEU A 579 8.12 -16.07 -14.76
CA LEU A 579 7.36 -15.83 -15.98
C LEU A 579 7.36 -17.13 -16.80
N VAL A 580 6.18 -17.67 -17.06
CA VAL A 580 5.97 -18.92 -17.80
C VAL A 580 5.20 -18.61 -19.07
N ALA A 581 5.54 -19.24 -20.18
CA ALA A 581 4.77 -19.18 -21.41
C ALA A 581 4.84 -20.52 -22.15
N THR A 582 3.82 -20.79 -22.94
CA THR A 582 3.86 -21.85 -23.96
C THR A 582 4.20 -21.20 -25.30
N VAL A 583 5.28 -21.62 -25.94
CA VAL A 583 5.78 -21.01 -27.17
C VAL A 583 5.88 -22.03 -28.31
N SER A 584 5.54 -21.62 -29.52
CA SER A 584 5.76 -22.40 -30.75
C SER A 584 6.53 -21.54 -31.75
N ILE A 585 7.63 -22.09 -32.27
CA ILE A 585 8.56 -21.38 -33.18
C ILE A 585 8.36 -21.95 -34.59
N HIS A 586 7.78 -21.19 -35.51
CA HIS A 586 7.33 -21.67 -36.83
C HIS A 586 8.44 -21.69 -37.89
N GLY A 587 9.68 -21.99 -37.47
CA GLY A 587 10.85 -22.02 -38.34
C GLY A 587 12.15 -21.94 -37.57
N VAL A 588 13.25 -21.87 -38.31
CA VAL A 588 14.60 -21.66 -37.78
C VAL A 588 15.14 -20.37 -38.38
N PRO A 589 15.87 -19.53 -37.64
CA PRO A 589 16.39 -18.27 -38.18
C PRO A 589 17.25 -18.53 -39.43
N THR A 590 16.87 -17.93 -40.56
CA THR A 590 17.49 -18.21 -41.88
C THR A 590 18.70 -17.32 -42.22
N GLU A 591 18.89 -16.19 -41.53
CA GLU A 591 19.99 -15.25 -41.78
C GLU A 591 20.55 -14.65 -40.48
N GLY A 592 21.89 -14.64 -40.36
CA GLY A 592 22.64 -14.04 -39.25
C GLY A 592 22.94 -14.99 -38.08
N ASP A 593 23.92 -14.60 -37.26
CA ASP A 593 24.28 -15.31 -36.01
C ASP A 593 23.47 -14.80 -34.80
N THR A 594 22.38 -14.05 -35.04
CA THR A 594 21.56 -13.47 -33.97
C THR A 594 20.44 -14.46 -33.57
N PRO A 595 20.42 -14.97 -32.33
CA PRO A 595 19.33 -15.81 -31.84
C PRO A 595 17.99 -15.06 -31.80
N ILE A 596 16.89 -15.79 -31.95
CA ILE A 596 15.53 -15.27 -31.75
C ILE A 596 15.29 -15.08 -30.26
N GLN A 597 14.95 -13.86 -29.87
CA GLN A 597 14.54 -13.56 -28.50
C GLN A 597 13.09 -13.99 -28.30
N LEU A 598 12.83 -14.83 -27.29
CA LEU A 598 11.50 -15.40 -27.07
C LEU A 598 10.80 -14.74 -25.88
N MET A 599 11.51 -14.63 -24.77
CA MET A 599 10.94 -14.10 -23.52
C MET A 599 12.04 -13.62 -22.59
N GLY A 600 11.83 -12.49 -21.91
CA GLY A 600 12.82 -11.97 -20.97
C GLY A 600 12.37 -10.73 -20.21
N ALA A 601 13.24 -10.28 -19.31
CA ALA A 601 13.07 -9.08 -18.51
C ALA A 601 14.11 -8.02 -18.92
N THR A 602 13.64 -6.85 -19.35
CA THR A 602 14.48 -5.72 -19.80
C THR A 602 14.66 -4.72 -18.66
N MET A 603 15.87 -4.23 -18.43
CA MET A 603 16.15 -3.19 -17.43
C MET A 603 15.81 -1.78 -17.96
N ASN A 604 15.55 -0.83 -17.05
CA ASN A 604 15.25 0.56 -17.43
C ASN A 604 16.41 1.32 -18.12
N ASN A 605 17.65 0.80 -18.12
CA ASN A 605 18.77 1.43 -18.82
C ASN A 605 19.21 0.68 -20.07
N LYS A 606 19.27 1.42 -21.18
CA LYS A 606 19.92 0.99 -22.43
C LYS A 606 19.37 -0.34 -22.99
N ASN A 607 18.10 -0.65 -22.74
CA ASN A 607 17.42 -1.88 -23.18
C ASN A 607 18.24 -3.16 -22.94
N THR A 608 18.95 -3.23 -21.82
CA THR A 608 19.75 -4.42 -21.49
C THR A 608 18.86 -5.48 -20.87
N VAL A 609 18.91 -6.70 -21.42
CA VAL A 609 18.20 -7.87 -20.89
C VAL A 609 18.87 -8.32 -19.59
N LEU A 610 18.11 -8.31 -18.49
CA LEU A 610 18.54 -8.83 -17.20
C LEU A 610 18.63 -10.36 -17.24
N LEU A 611 17.51 -10.98 -17.62
CA LEU A 611 17.33 -12.42 -17.73
C LEU A 611 16.44 -12.69 -18.93
N GLY A 612 16.82 -13.62 -19.80
CA GLY A 612 16.02 -13.94 -20.98
C GLY A 612 16.34 -15.30 -21.55
N LEU A 613 15.46 -15.78 -22.42
CA LEU A 613 15.59 -17.03 -23.16
C LEU A 613 15.51 -16.74 -24.66
N SER A 614 16.46 -17.29 -25.40
CA SER A 614 16.53 -17.18 -26.86
C SER A 614 16.78 -18.53 -27.51
N TYR A 615 16.50 -18.60 -28.82
CA TYR A 615 16.64 -19.80 -29.63
C TYR A 615 17.46 -19.50 -30.89
N ASP A 616 18.53 -20.28 -31.11
CA ASP A 616 19.45 -20.03 -32.22
C ASP A 616 19.13 -20.87 -33.48
N LYS A 617 19.92 -20.62 -34.54
CA LYS A 617 19.78 -21.30 -35.84
C LYS A 617 20.18 -22.77 -35.82
N GLU A 618 20.92 -23.21 -34.79
CA GLU A 618 21.33 -24.60 -34.59
C GLU A 618 20.30 -25.39 -33.77
N GLY A 619 19.20 -24.74 -33.40
CA GLY A 619 18.16 -25.32 -32.59
C GLY A 619 18.51 -25.39 -31.11
N LYS A 620 19.39 -24.52 -30.61
CA LYS A 620 19.77 -24.49 -29.20
C LYS A 620 19.06 -23.38 -28.46
N TRP A 621 18.63 -23.72 -27.26
CA TRP A 621 18.13 -22.79 -26.25
C TRP A 621 19.30 -22.12 -25.56
N GLN A 622 19.25 -20.81 -25.44
CA GLN A 622 20.29 -19.99 -24.84
C GLN A 622 19.72 -19.12 -23.72
N VAL A 623 20.39 -19.10 -22.57
CA VAL A 623 20.04 -18.19 -21.47
C VAL A 623 20.87 -16.92 -21.56
N LEU A 624 20.17 -15.79 -21.59
CA LEU A 624 20.74 -14.46 -21.43
C LEU A 624 20.81 -14.09 -19.96
N CYS A 625 22.00 -13.67 -19.55
CA CYS A 625 22.41 -13.42 -18.19
C CYS A 625 23.13 -12.08 -18.10
N GLY A 626 22.46 -11.04 -17.59
CA GLY A 626 23.03 -9.70 -17.49
C GLY A 626 23.55 -9.17 -18.83
N GLY A 627 22.79 -9.40 -19.90
CA GLY A 627 23.15 -9.03 -21.28
C GLY A 627 24.18 -9.93 -21.98
N LYS A 628 24.60 -11.05 -21.37
CA LYS A 628 25.53 -12.00 -21.98
C LYS A 628 24.90 -13.39 -22.14
N THR A 629 25.14 -14.03 -23.27
CA THR A 629 24.85 -15.46 -23.45
C THR A 629 25.82 -16.26 -22.59
N THR A 630 25.31 -17.21 -21.80
CA THR A 630 26.16 -17.97 -20.86
C THR A 630 26.05 -19.48 -20.96
N LYS A 631 24.88 -20.01 -21.36
CA LYS A 631 24.57 -21.45 -21.24
C LYS A 631 23.65 -21.89 -22.38
N GLU A 632 23.88 -23.10 -22.88
CA GLU A 632 23.13 -23.71 -23.98
C GLU A 632 22.47 -25.02 -23.54
N LEU A 633 21.27 -25.29 -24.04
CA LEU A 633 20.62 -26.60 -24.01
C LEU A 633 20.20 -26.93 -25.45
N ARG A 634 20.64 -28.07 -25.98
CA ARG A 634 20.25 -28.49 -27.34
C ARG A 634 18.78 -28.90 -27.38
N SER A 635 18.04 -28.39 -28.36
CA SER A 635 16.74 -28.93 -28.75
C SER A 635 16.93 -29.95 -29.87
N ASN A 636 16.21 -31.07 -29.78
CA ASN A 636 16.06 -32.01 -30.91
C ASN A 636 14.67 -31.86 -31.58
N SER A 637 13.99 -30.74 -31.36
CA SER A 637 12.57 -30.58 -31.67
C SER A 637 12.37 -30.01 -33.07
N GLU A 638 11.30 -30.45 -33.74
CA GLU A 638 10.94 -29.97 -35.07
C GLU A 638 10.38 -28.53 -35.02
N PRO A 639 10.56 -27.72 -36.08
CA PRO A 639 9.88 -26.43 -36.20
C PRO A 639 8.37 -26.57 -36.03
N GLY A 640 7.76 -25.63 -35.31
CA GLY A 640 6.34 -25.67 -34.95
C GLY A 640 6.03 -26.48 -33.68
N ALA A 641 7.01 -27.18 -33.10
CA ALA A 641 6.84 -27.84 -31.81
C ALA A 641 6.55 -26.82 -30.70
N THR A 642 5.68 -27.23 -29.78
CA THR A 642 5.24 -26.39 -28.67
C THR A 642 6.05 -26.71 -27.41
N HIS A 643 6.74 -25.69 -26.90
CA HIS A 643 7.59 -25.77 -25.72
C HIS A 643 6.99 -24.96 -24.58
N GLN A 644 7.05 -25.49 -23.35
CA GLN A 644 6.87 -24.63 -22.19
C GLN A 644 8.23 -24.01 -21.87
N VAL A 645 8.25 -22.70 -21.75
CA VAL A 645 9.42 -21.95 -21.32
C VAL A 645 9.12 -21.21 -20.02
N ALA A 646 10.10 -21.13 -19.14
CA ALA A 646 10.01 -20.32 -17.93
C ALA A 646 11.32 -19.60 -17.66
N ILE A 647 11.23 -18.40 -17.09
CA ILE A 647 12.36 -17.70 -16.47
C ILE A 647 12.00 -17.39 -15.01
N VAL A 648 12.97 -17.56 -14.12
CA VAL A 648 12.80 -17.40 -12.68
C VAL A 648 13.89 -16.46 -12.16
N LEU A 649 13.48 -15.41 -11.46
CA LEU A 649 14.36 -14.57 -10.66
C LEU A 649 14.11 -14.83 -9.18
N ARG A 650 15.18 -15.07 -8.43
CA ARG A 650 15.18 -15.28 -6.99
C ARG A 650 16.11 -14.28 -6.32
N ASN A 651 15.60 -13.60 -5.30
CA ASN A 651 16.30 -12.63 -4.45
C ASN A 651 16.99 -11.49 -5.23
N GLY A 652 16.50 -11.13 -6.41
CA GLY A 652 17.08 -10.11 -7.30
C GLY A 652 18.37 -10.54 -8.03
N GLU A 653 19.07 -11.55 -7.51
CA GLU A 653 20.44 -11.86 -7.91
C GLU A 653 20.58 -13.21 -8.62
N GLN A 654 19.58 -14.09 -8.55
CA GLN A 654 19.68 -15.45 -9.08
C GLN A 654 18.66 -15.68 -10.19
N GLY A 655 19.14 -15.73 -11.43
CA GLY A 655 18.33 -16.06 -12.60
C GLY A 655 18.41 -17.54 -13.00
N SER A 656 17.32 -18.11 -13.48
CA SER A 656 17.32 -19.42 -14.14
C SER A 656 16.28 -19.48 -15.25
N ALA A 657 16.45 -20.40 -16.19
CA ALA A 657 15.52 -20.62 -17.28
C ALA A 657 15.25 -22.11 -17.46
N TYR A 658 14.05 -22.44 -17.92
CA TYR A 658 13.57 -23.80 -18.11
C TYR A 658 12.93 -23.93 -19.48
N VAL A 659 13.12 -25.10 -20.09
CA VAL A 659 12.46 -25.55 -21.31
C VAL A 659 11.93 -26.94 -21.03
N ASP A 660 10.62 -27.12 -21.23
CA ASP A 660 9.91 -28.39 -21.03
C ASP A 660 10.15 -29.02 -19.64
N GLY A 661 10.13 -28.19 -18.60
CA GLY A 661 10.37 -28.61 -17.22
C GLY A 661 11.83 -28.96 -16.90
N GLN A 662 12.75 -28.82 -17.86
CA GLN A 662 14.18 -29.03 -17.68
C GLN A 662 14.92 -27.70 -17.63
N ARG A 663 15.89 -27.59 -16.74
CA ARG A 663 16.69 -26.38 -16.57
C ARG A 663 17.69 -26.22 -17.71
N VAL A 664 17.84 -25.01 -18.23
CA VAL A 664 18.81 -24.68 -19.27
C VAL A 664 20.17 -24.37 -18.61
N GLY A 665 21.06 -25.38 -18.60
CA GLY A 665 22.38 -25.32 -18.01
C GLY A 665 22.44 -25.65 -16.51
N ASP A 666 23.64 -25.97 -16.01
CA ASP A 666 23.81 -26.63 -14.71
C ASP A 666 23.76 -25.69 -13.49
N ALA A 667 24.15 -24.41 -13.65
CA ALA A 667 24.22 -23.43 -12.55
C ALA A 667 23.20 -22.30 -12.71
N SER A 668 22.84 -21.59 -11.63
CA SER A 668 22.08 -20.34 -11.73
C SER A 668 22.93 -19.23 -12.35
N CYS A 669 22.23 -18.22 -12.85
CA CYS A 669 22.78 -16.97 -13.33
C CYS A 669 22.99 -16.03 -12.14
N GLU A 670 24.23 -15.63 -11.87
CA GLU A 670 24.49 -14.57 -10.89
C GLU A 670 24.34 -13.21 -11.57
N LEU A 671 23.31 -12.49 -11.17
CA LEU A 671 22.96 -11.16 -11.65
C LEU A 671 23.52 -10.15 -10.67
N LYS A 672 24.36 -9.23 -11.15
CA LYS A 672 24.77 -8.08 -10.37
C LYS A 672 23.57 -7.15 -10.26
N ASN A 673 22.93 -7.14 -9.10
CA ASN A 673 21.88 -6.19 -8.76
C ASN A 673 22.39 -4.77 -9.04
N ALA A 674 21.89 -4.16 -10.11
CA ALA A 674 22.07 -2.74 -10.35
C ALA A 674 20.92 -2.03 -9.63
N ASP A 675 21.00 -1.96 -8.30
CA ASP A 675 19.99 -1.44 -7.35
C ASP A 675 19.46 -0.02 -7.66
N SER A 676 19.93 0.63 -8.73
CA SER A 676 19.50 1.96 -9.16
C SER A 676 18.57 1.97 -10.37
N LYS A 677 18.27 0.83 -11.01
CA LYS A 677 17.63 0.85 -12.35
C LYS A 677 16.36 0.02 -12.48
N GLY A 678 16.26 -1.14 -11.84
CA GLY A 678 15.06 -1.99 -11.86
C GLY A 678 14.65 -2.51 -13.25
N ILE A 679 13.68 -3.42 -13.26
CA ILE A 679 13.09 -3.98 -14.47
C ILE A 679 12.11 -2.96 -15.08
N SER A 680 12.24 -2.72 -16.38
CA SER A 680 11.34 -1.87 -17.16
C SER A 680 10.06 -2.61 -17.54
N HIS A 681 10.20 -3.75 -18.20
CA HIS A 681 9.11 -4.56 -18.73
C HIS A 681 9.61 -5.97 -19.01
N PHE A 682 8.67 -6.91 -19.11
CA PHE A 682 8.90 -8.19 -19.75
C PHE A 682 8.67 -8.06 -21.25
N TYR A 683 9.45 -8.75 -22.06
CA TYR A 683 9.22 -8.90 -23.49
C TYR A 683 8.79 -10.33 -23.81
N ILE A 684 7.87 -10.49 -24.77
CA ILE A 684 7.31 -11.78 -25.20
C ILE A 684 7.23 -11.80 -26.73
N GLY A 685 7.72 -12.87 -27.35
CA GLY A 685 7.74 -13.06 -28.81
C GLY A 685 8.87 -12.32 -29.54
N GLY A 686 9.60 -11.43 -28.86
CA GLY A 686 10.71 -10.65 -29.41
C GLY A 686 11.16 -9.54 -28.45
N ASP A 687 12.34 -8.96 -28.67
CA ASP A 687 12.93 -7.87 -27.85
C ASP A 687 13.01 -6.52 -28.59
N GLY A 688 12.43 -6.44 -29.79
CA GLY A 688 12.50 -5.27 -30.67
C GLY A 688 13.82 -5.07 -31.42
N GLY A 689 14.88 -5.83 -31.13
CA GLY A 689 16.17 -5.75 -31.84
C GLY A 689 16.12 -6.19 -33.30
N SER A 690 15.13 -6.99 -33.66
CA SER A 690 14.88 -7.47 -35.03
C SER A 690 13.87 -6.62 -35.81
N ALA A 691 13.33 -5.54 -35.23
CA ALA A 691 12.27 -4.73 -35.82
C ALA A 691 12.60 -4.27 -37.26
N GLY A 692 11.90 -4.84 -38.25
CA GLY A 692 12.04 -4.49 -39.66
C GLY A 692 12.76 -5.52 -40.55
N ARG A 693 13.22 -6.66 -40.01
CA ARG A 693 13.76 -7.75 -40.83
C ARG A 693 12.63 -8.46 -41.59
N LYS A 694 12.73 -8.52 -42.93
CA LYS A 694 11.70 -9.08 -43.83
C LYS A 694 11.49 -10.61 -43.71
N LYS A 695 12.26 -11.30 -42.86
CA LYS A 695 12.29 -12.77 -42.73
C LYS A 695 12.30 -13.22 -41.26
N ASP A 696 11.61 -12.50 -40.38
CA ASP A 696 11.51 -12.89 -38.97
C ASP A 696 10.70 -14.19 -38.84
N VAL A 697 11.20 -15.13 -38.04
CA VAL A 697 10.50 -16.40 -37.79
C VAL A 697 9.28 -16.12 -36.92
N PRO A 698 8.07 -16.56 -37.31
CA PRO A 698 6.88 -16.35 -36.50
C PRO A 698 6.96 -17.13 -35.17
N VAL A 699 6.61 -16.47 -34.07
CA VAL A 699 6.54 -17.07 -32.72
C VAL A 699 5.14 -16.92 -32.19
N THR A 700 4.52 -18.03 -31.81
CA THR A 700 3.24 -18.03 -31.08
C THR A 700 3.52 -18.16 -29.59
N ALA A 701 2.95 -17.27 -28.78
CA ALA A 701 2.96 -17.38 -27.33
C ALA A 701 1.53 -17.52 -26.80
N THR A 702 1.28 -18.54 -25.99
CA THR A 702 0.01 -18.83 -25.32
C THR A 702 0.24 -19.04 -23.83
N ASN A 703 -0.82 -18.86 -23.05
CA ASN A 703 -0.83 -19.07 -21.60
C ASN A 703 0.35 -18.42 -20.85
N VAL A 704 0.52 -17.09 -20.98
CA VAL A 704 1.61 -16.38 -20.31
C VAL A 704 1.23 -16.10 -18.86
N LEU A 705 1.93 -16.69 -17.90
CA LEU A 705 1.66 -16.62 -16.47
C LEU A 705 2.78 -15.87 -15.76
N LEU A 706 2.43 -14.89 -14.93
CA LEU A 706 3.38 -14.12 -14.13
C LEU A 706 3.13 -14.35 -12.64
N TYR A 707 4.14 -14.89 -11.95
CA TYR A 707 4.12 -15.13 -10.52
C TYR A 707 5.00 -14.13 -9.76
N ASN A 708 4.58 -13.73 -8.55
CA ASN A 708 5.36 -12.89 -7.63
C ASN A 708 6.35 -13.67 -6.74
N ARG A 709 6.55 -14.95 -7.04
CA ARG A 709 7.45 -15.84 -6.32
C ARG A 709 8.25 -16.72 -7.28
N PRO A 710 9.44 -17.18 -6.88
CA PRO A 710 10.15 -18.18 -7.64
C PRO A 710 9.45 -19.53 -7.48
N LEU A 711 9.00 -20.12 -8.59
CA LEU A 711 8.53 -21.49 -8.63
C LEU A 711 9.70 -22.45 -8.49
N ASP A 712 9.49 -23.58 -7.84
CA ASP A 712 10.48 -24.65 -7.79
C ASP A 712 10.43 -25.57 -9.02
N ASP A 713 11.45 -26.43 -9.17
CA ASP A 713 11.56 -27.35 -10.30
C ASP A 713 10.34 -28.28 -10.42
N ASN A 714 9.71 -28.63 -9.30
CA ASN A 714 8.54 -29.51 -9.29
C ASN A 714 7.30 -28.77 -9.81
N GLU A 715 7.05 -27.56 -9.33
CA GLU A 715 5.95 -26.70 -9.80
C GLU A 715 6.07 -26.45 -11.32
N ILE A 716 7.28 -26.20 -11.82
CA ILE A 716 7.53 -25.99 -13.25
C ILE A 716 7.27 -27.28 -14.04
N ARG A 717 7.74 -28.44 -13.57
CA ARG A 717 7.45 -29.74 -14.21
C ARG A 717 5.95 -30.05 -14.23
N VAL A 718 5.23 -29.72 -13.16
CA VAL A 718 3.78 -29.91 -13.07
C VAL A 718 3.06 -29.03 -14.09
N LEU A 719 3.43 -27.75 -14.21
CA LEU A 719 2.92 -26.88 -15.27
C LEU A 719 3.22 -27.46 -16.67
N ASN A 720 4.39 -28.08 -16.84
CA ASN A 720 4.83 -28.60 -18.14
C ASN A 720 4.10 -29.87 -18.55
N ALA A 721 3.75 -30.73 -17.60
CA ALA A 721 2.97 -31.93 -17.86
C ALA A 721 1.53 -31.61 -18.34
N ASN A 722 1.02 -30.42 -18.01
CA ASN A 722 -0.35 -30.01 -18.26
C ASN A 722 -0.47 -28.85 -19.26
N LYS A 723 0.30 -28.89 -20.36
CA LYS A 723 0.19 -27.95 -21.49
C LYS A 723 -1.20 -28.06 -22.16
N VAL A 724 -2.22 -27.45 -21.58
CA VAL A 724 -3.58 -27.38 -22.14
C VAL A 724 -3.86 -25.94 -22.56
N SER A 725 -4.45 -25.74 -23.74
CA SER A 725 -4.93 -24.42 -24.16
C SER A 725 -6.05 -23.93 -23.23
N ILE A 726 -5.89 -22.73 -22.67
CA ILE A 726 -6.98 -22.05 -21.93
C ILE A 726 -7.65 -21.05 -22.88
N PRO A 727 -8.89 -21.29 -23.33
CA PRO A 727 -9.60 -20.33 -24.18
C PRO A 727 -10.01 -19.08 -23.40
N LYS A 728 -10.16 -17.95 -24.12
CA LYS A 728 -10.61 -16.62 -23.64
C LYS A 728 -11.91 -16.66 -22.81
N LEU A 729 -12.06 -15.71 -21.87
CA LEU A 729 -13.35 -15.42 -21.22
C LEU A 729 -14.30 -14.67 -22.17
N THR A 730 -15.46 -15.24 -22.50
CA THR A 730 -16.40 -14.65 -23.48
C THR A 730 -17.43 -13.67 -22.90
N ASP A 731 -17.49 -13.48 -21.58
CA ASP A 731 -18.61 -12.76 -20.92
C ASP A 731 -18.15 -11.62 -19.98
N LEU A 732 -17.42 -10.63 -20.49
CA LEU A 732 -17.22 -9.35 -19.78
C LEU A 732 -18.03 -8.25 -20.45
N LYS A 733 -19.06 -7.75 -19.75
CA LYS A 733 -19.56 -6.38 -20.00
C LYS A 733 -18.42 -5.42 -19.65
N THR A 734 -18.15 -4.47 -20.53
CA THR A 734 -17.03 -3.54 -20.44
C THR A 734 -17.08 -2.71 -19.15
N VAL A 735 -16.27 -3.06 -18.14
CA VAL A 735 -16.08 -2.22 -16.92
C VAL A 735 -14.86 -1.29 -17.04
N ALA A 736 -14.05 -1.41 -18.10
CA ALA A 736 -12.75 -0.73 -18.20
C ALA A 736 -12.69 0.47 -19.19
N ALA A 737 -13.76 1.27 -19.32
CA ALA A 737 -13.75 2.43 -20.22
C ALA A 737 -13.36 3.78 -19.55
N GLY A 738 -12.97 3.79 -18.27
CA GLY A 738 -12.70 5.03 -17.53
C GLY A 738 -11.23 5.38 -17.24
N ALA A 739 -10.29 4.46 -17.44
CA ALA A 739 -8.92 4.61 -16.90
C ALA A 739 -7.85 4.45 -18.00
N THR A 740 -7.80 5.37 -18.96
CA THR A 740 -6.64 5.51 -19.84
C THR A 740 -6.24 6.98 -19.95
N GLY A 741 -5.63 7.51 -18.90
CA GLY A 741 -4.82 8.73 -18.96
C GLY A 741 -3.49 8.44 -19.64
N VAL A 742 -3.51 8.08 -20.94
CA VAL A 742 -2.29 7.94 -21.73
C VAL A 742 -1.80 9.33 -22.10
N GLY A 743 -0.88 9.87 -21.31
CA GLY A 743 -0.08 11.04 -21.68
C GLY A 743 0.85 10.68 -22.84
N THR A 744 0.37 10.76 -24.07
CA THR A 744 1.23 10.70 -25.26
C THR A 744 2.09 11.97 -25.31
N SER A 745 3.36 11.88 -24.94
CA SER A 745 4.33 12.91 -25.31
C SER A 745 4.58 12.77 -26.82
N ARG A 746 3.94 13.61 -27.63
CA ARG A 746 4.29 13.75 -29.04
C ARG A 746 5.36 14.83 -29.18
N HIS A 747 6.46 14.42 -29.78
CA HIS A 747 7.55 15.25 -30.31
C HIS A 747 7.00 16.45 -31.09
N PHE A 748 7.38 17.68 -30.72
CA PHE A 748 7.14 18.87 -31.52
C PHE A 748 8.22 18.97 -32.62
N GLY A 749 7.79 18.84 -33.87
CA GLY A 749 8.48 19.39 -35.04
C GLY A 749 7.69 20.60 -35.52
N ALA A 750 8.30 21.78 -35.45
CA ALA A 750 7.73 23.04 -35.90
C ALA A 750 7.65 23.10 -37.43
N ASN A 751 6.53 23.62 -37.95
CA ASN A 751 6.49 24.62 -39.02
C ASN A 751 5.08 25.20 -39.10
N GLY A 752 5.03 26.51 -39.35
CA GLY A 752 3.91 27.37 -39.02
C GLY A 752 2.90 27.63 -40.14
N ASP A 753 2.17 28.71 -39.85
CA ASP A 753 1.27 29.52 -40.66
C ASP A 753 -0.20 29.09 -40.79
N GLY A 754 -1.04 29.83 -40.07
CA GLY A 754 -1.81 30.87 -40.75
C GLY A 754 -3.32 30.65 -40.89
N SER A 755 -4.05 31.38 -40.03
CA SER A 755 -5.29 32.14 -40.33
C SER A 755 -6.54 31.75 -39.54
N ALA A 756 -7.15 32.80 -39.02
CA ALA A 756 -8.31 32.87 -38.15
C ALA A 756 -9.63 32.85 -38.94
N VAL A 757 -10.72 32.34 -38.34
CA VAL A 757 -12.07 32.94 -38.41
C VAL A 757 -12.88 32.53 -37.17
N CYS A 758 -13.50 33.52 -36.52
CA CYS A 758 -14.45 33.42 -35.41
C CYS A 758 -15.86 32.96 -35.88
N GLY A 759 -16.66 32.36 -34.99
CA GLY A 759 -18.12 32.36 -35.17
C GLY A 759 -18.93 31.42 -34.29
N GLY A 760 -19.51 31.98 -33.22
CA GLY A 760 -20.91 31.81 -32.78
C GLY A 760 -21.52 30.42 -32.62
N GLY A 761 -21.88 30.06 -31.38
CA GLY A 761 -22.61 28.85 -31.06
C GLY A 761 -24.12 28.89 -31.33
N LEU A 762 -24.79 27.76 -31.07
CA LEU A 762 -26.20 27.66 -30.71
C LEU A 762 -26.56 26.19 -30.36
N LEU A 763 -27.10 26.00 -29.15
CA LEU A 763 -27.95 24.86 -28.76
C LEU A 763 -29.23 24.83 -29.62
N PRO A 764 -29.94 23.70 -29.68
CA PRO A 764 -31.26 23.72 -29.06
C PRO A 764 -31.70 22.41 -28.38
N LEU A 765 -32.46 22.59 -27.30
CA LEU A 765 -33.25 21.58 -26.60
C LEU A 765 -34.72 21.67 -27.08
N LEU A 766 -35.30 20.50 -27.39
CA LEU A 766 -36.70 20.05 -27.20
C LEU A 766 -37.91 20.87 -27.71
N LEU A 767 -38.79 20.17 -28.46
CA LEU A 767 -40.25 20.25 -28.31
C LEU A 767 -40.96 18.96 -28.77
N LEU A 768 -42.04 18.65 -28.07
CA LEU A 768 -42.86 17.42 -27.96
C LEU A 768 -44.05 17.34 -28.94
N LEU A 769 -44.70 16.15 -28.96
CA LEU A 769 -46.12 15.78 -29.25
C LEU A 769 -46.23 14.73 -30.38
N GLY A 770 -47.01 13.65 -30.33
CA GLY A 770 -47.98 13.06 -29.39
C GLY A 770 -48.26 11.62 -29.87
N LEU A 771 -48.78 10.69 -29.06
CA LEU A 771 -50.22 10.46 -28.91
C LEU A 771 -50.52 9.47 -27.77
N TRP A 772 -51.55 9.81 -27.00
CA TRP A 772 -52.24 9.03 -25.96
C TRP A 772 -53.44 8.25 -26.54
N GLY A 773 -53.93 7.23 -25.81
CA GLY A 773 -55.22 6.56 -25.99
C GLY A 773 -55.33 5.26 -25.17
N ILE A 774 -55.59 5.28 -23.85
CA ILE A 774 -56.90 5.22 -23.11
C ILE A 774 -57.43 3.79 -22.85
N ALA A 775 -57.60 3.46 -21.54
CA ALA A 775 -58.87 3.06 -20.86
C ALA A 775 -58.52 2.37 -19.51
N ALA A 776 -58.68 3.00 -18.34
CA ALA A 776 -59.93 3.30 -17.61
C ALA A 776 -60.53 2.09 -16.85
N SER A 777 -60.23 1.99 -15.55
CA SER A 777 -61.18 1.93 -14.42
C SER A 777 -60.45 2.15 -13.11
#